data_AF-A0A1I5RAW9-F1
#
_entry.id   AF-A0A1I5RAW9-F1
#
_cell.length_a   1.000
_cell.length_b   1.000
_cell.length_c   1.000
_cell.angle_alpha   90.00
_cell.angle_beta   90.00
_cell.angle_gamma   90.00
#
_symmetry.space_group_name_H-M   'P 1'
#
loop_
_entity.id
_entity.type
_entity.pdbx_description
1 polymer ?
#
loop_
_entity_poly.entity_id
_entity_poly.type
_entity_poly.pdbx_seq_one_letter_code
_entity_poly.pdbx_strand_id
1 'polypeptide(L)'
;MPIMTTDHLLIDYAEFGPPVGQAVLLLHGWPDDASTWDEVAPVLADAGFRVIVPTLRGFGNTRFVSAEEPRTGNSAVLALDAIALMDALGIDRFMVAGHDWGSNAAEALAVGWPERVERMAMLSTPPRLGGMPTPPFEQAQRQWYHWFMATARGAQAVRDDRKGFAHLHWTNWSPPGWFDEQTFARVARSFENPDWVDVTLHSYRARWDEAESDPRSRWLEENVKATQTLSLPMMYVQGDADGVNLPSAAAQVPGKFTGPFAMIHLSGVGHFPQRENSDAVVRHLLTLFTGDPATLSDHHDRSLFMKKATPLLAGIAAAGLIAVAAVGVAQAQGGPGRSSQLTQVAQFDHQATGVAVTEDGRRFVNFPRWTDDAPISVAEVSRDGSLTPYPDAKWNSWRNARANELPVGEYFVCVQSIVPDGHGNLWVLDPGAPGNEKILEGAPKLVRIDLASNRVTKVIAVPGDVALQGTYLNDIRFSPDGKTGYITDSGTRGAIIVVDLESGRGFRALDGHASTQIDKTVQVTLDGKPLVRPDGRQPAFAADGIAISNDGKTLYYQALTGKTLYSIDTAKLRPEVSEADRAAAVRTVTQTHVADGLWMSRAGVLYLTSPTDYSIKRLNGATVETVLTDRRLRWPDTFSEAKDGTMYVTASHIQDTNWFTPGAPPSIRTQLFSFPPVK
;
A
#
# COMPACT_ATOMS: atom_id res chain seq x y z
N MET A 1 26.79 20.33 -10.81
CA MET A 1 26.75 20.69 -9.38
C MET A 1 28.07 21.40 -9.07
N PRO A 2 28.07 22.45 -8.23
CA PRO A 2 29.30 23.08 -7.77
C PRO A 2 30.20 22.08 -7.03
N ILE A 3 31.52 22.30 -7.12
CA ILE A 3 32.53 21.54 -6.37
C ILE A 3 33.15 22.49 -5.35
N MET A 4 33.16 22.07 -4.08
CA MET A 4 33.85 22.76 -3.00
C MET A 4 35.14 22.02 -2.65
N THR A 5 36.26 22.74 -2.57
CA THR A 5 37.54 22.19 -2.10
C THR A 5 37.64 22.33 -0.60
N THR A 6 37.83 21.21 0.10
CA THR A 6 38.24 21.15 1.51
C THR A 6 39.67 20.61 1.59
N ASP A 7 40.20 20.47 2.81
CA ASP A 7 41.55 19.96 3.03
C ASP A 7 41.77 18.54 2.47
N HIS A 8 40.71 17.74 2.34
CA HIS A 8 40.79 16.32 2.00
C HIS A 8 39.93 15.91 0.80
N LEU A 9 38.89 16.67 0.47
CA LEU A 9 37.96 16.33 -0.60
C LEU A 9 37.70 17.51 -1.55
N LEU A 10 37.43 17.17 -2.80
CA LEU A 10 36.67 17.98 -3.74
C LEU A 10 35.22 17.48 -3.65
N ILE A 11 34.35 18.20 -2.95
CA ILE A 11 32.98 17.77 -2.62
C ILE A 11 32.01 18.31 -3.67
N ASP A 12 31.34 17.40 -4.38
CA ASP A 12 30.22 17.71 -5.27
C ASP A 12 28.97 17.93 -4.43
N TYR A 13 28.31 19.08 -4.56
CA TYR A 13 27.11 19.39 -3.78
C TYR A 13 26.08 20.16 -4.61
N ALA A 14 24.81 20.01 -4.27
CA ALA A 14 23.74 20.88 -4.75
C ALA A 14 23.37 21.91 -3.69
N GLU A 15 22.92 23.08 -4.15
CA GLU A 15 22.45 24.18 -3.31
C GLU A 15 21.12 24.69 -3.83
N PHE A 16 20.16 24.89 -2.93
CA PHE A 16 18.81 25.38 -3.23
C PHE A 16 18.43 26.51 -2.27
N GLY A 17 17.50 27.35 -2.71
CA GLY A 17 16.92 28.41 -1.88
C GLY A 17 17.79 29.67 -1.76
N PRO A 18 17.36 30.64 -0.93
CA PRO A 18 18.03 31.93 -0.82
C PRO A 18 19.37 31.82 -0.07
N PRO A 19 20.46 32.50 -0.52
CA PRO A 19 21.77 32.46 0.14
C PRO A 19 21.80 32.95 1.61
N VAL A 20 20.81 33.74 2.00
CA VAL A 20 20.64 34.28 3.37
C VAL A 20 19.61 33.51 4.21
N GLY A 21 19.07 32.42 3.68
CA GLY A 21 18.14 31.55 4.40
C GLY A 21 18.85 30.77 5.51
N GLN A 22 18.10 30.34 6.52
CA GLN A 22 18.59 29.41 7.54
C GLN A 22 19.09 28.14 6.85
N ALA A 23 20.29 27.67 7.21
CA ALA A 23 20.91 26.56 6.52
C ALA A 23 20.32 25.20 6.94
N VAL A 24 20.06 24.35 5.95
CA VAL A 24 19.65 22.95 6.13
C VAL A 24 20.60 22.05 5.34
N LEU A 25 21.24 21.11 6.03
CA LEU A 25 22.13 20.11 5.44
C LEU A 25 21.37 18.79 5.25
N LEU A 26 21.32 18.27 4.02
CA LEU A 26 20.66 16.99 3.71
C LEU A 26 21.70 15.94 3.29
N LEU A 27 21.86 14.89 4.09
CA LEU A 27 22.87 13.85 3.90
C LEU A 27 22.23 12.54 3.41
N HIS A 28 22.67 12.05 2.24
CA HIS A 28 22.16 10.78 1.69
C HIS A 28 22.77 9.54 2.37
N GLY A 29 22.17 8.38 2.12
CA GLY A 29 22.61 7.08 2.64
C GLY A 29 23.31 6.18 1.63
N TRP A 30 23.43 4.90 1.98
CA TRP A 30 23.95 3.84 1.11
C TRP A 30 22.91 2.72 0.91
N PRO A 31 22.83 2.07 -0.26
CA PRO A 31 23.48 2.41 -1.51
C PRO A 31 22.59 3.37 -2.30
N ASP A 32 22.67 4.66 -1.99
CA ASP A 32 21.90 5.74 -2.63
C ASP A 32 22.84 6.93 -2.93
N ASP A 33 22.32 8.03 -3.46
CA ASP A 33 23.09 9.25 -3.72
C ASP A 33 22.34 10.55 -3.34
N ALA A 34 22.99 11.70 -3.55
CA ALA A 34 22.44 13.02 -3.24
C ALA A 34 21.08 13.31 -3.90
N SER A 35 20.77 12.66 -5.03
CA SER A 35 19.47 12.84 -5.72
C SER A 35 18.28 12.27 -4.94
N THR A 36 18.52 11.65 -3.79
CA THR A 36 17.49 11.20 -2.85
C THR A 36 16.66 12.36 -2.30
N TRP A 37 17.23 13.56 -2.35
CA TRP A 37 16.62 14.79 -1.88
C TRP A 37 16.04 15.66 -3.00
N ASP A 38 16.05 15.22 -4.27
CA ASP A 38 15.62 16.03 -5.42
C ASP A 38 14.18 16.55 -5.30
N GLU A 39 13.31 15.82 -4.62
CA GLU A 39 11.92 16.22 -4.39
C GLU A 39 11.69 16.93 -3.05
N VAL A 40 12.63 16.81 -2.11
CA VAL A 40 12.53 17.40 -0.76
C VAL A 40 13.19 18.78 -0.73
N ALA A 41 14.37 18.91 -1.33
CA ALA A 41 15.18 20.13 -1.28
C ALA A 41 14.49 21.36 -1.89
N PRO A 42 13.79 21.27 -3.05
CA PRO A 42 13.06 22.42 -3.59
C PRO A 42 11.95 22.92 -2.68
N VAL A 43 11.22 22.02 -2.02
CA VAL A 43 10.11 22.40 -1.13
C VAL A 43 10.63 23.09 0.15
N LEU A 44 11.76 22.63 0.70
CA LEU A 44 12.44 23.34 1.79
C LEU A 44 12.98 24.70 1.34
N ALA A 45 13.53 24.80 0.13
CA ALA A 45 13.98 26.05 -0.44
C ALA A 45 12.84 27.07 -0.61
N ASP A 46 11.68 26.62 -1.08
CA ASP A 46 10.47 27.44 -1.20
C ASP A 46 9.95 27.93 0.15
N ALA A 47 10.21 27.17 1.23
CA ALA A 47 9.96 27.60 2.61
C ALA A 47 11.00 28.59 3.15
N GLY A 48 12.00 29.00 2.35
CA GLY A 48 12.98 30.02 2.69
C GLY A 48 14.31 29.49 3.25
N PHE A 49 14.53 28.18 3.28
CA PHE A 49 15.78 27.59 3.74
C PHE A 49 16.88 27.65 2.67
N ARG A 50 18.14 27.79 3.11
CA ARG A 50 19.33 27.55 2.27
C ARG A 50 19.69 26.07 2.39
N VAL A 51 19.36 25.28 1.37
CA VAL A 51 19.49 23.82 1.45
C VAL A 51 20.79 23.37 0.77
N ILE A 52 21.65 22.67 1.51
CA ILE A 52 22.92 22.12 1.05
C ILE A 52 22.82 20.60 0.99
N VAL A 53 23.08 20.02 -0.18
CA VAL A 53 22.96 18.58 -0.43
C VAL A 53 24.28 18.03 -0.99
N PRO A 54 25.24 17.65 -0.13
CA PRO A 54 26.48 17.06 -0.60
C PRO A 54 26.31 15.63 -1.09
N THR A 55 27.13 15.28 -2.08
CA THR A 55 27.40 13.89 -2.44
C THR A 55 28.55 13.38 -1.55
N LEU A 56 28.30 12.33 -0.78
CA LEU A 56 29.27 11.76 0.16
C LEU A 56 30.54 11.27 -0.56
N ARG A 57 31.64 11.17 0.19
CA ARG A 57 32.90 10.59 -0.31
C ARG A 57 32.68 9.23 -0.98
N GLY A 58 33.34 9.02 -2.11
CA GLY A 58 33.18 7.78 -2.89
C GLY A 58 31.89 7.71 -3.71
N PHE A 59 31.07 8.76 -3.77
CA PHE A 59 29.88 8.83 -4.62
C PHE A 59 30.00 9.97 -5.65
N GLY A 60 29.25 9.86 -6.75
CA GLY A 60 29.11 10.88 -7.80
C GLY A 60 30.45 11.49 -8.22
N ASN A 61 30.54 12.83 -8.20
CA ASN A 61 31.76 13.56 -8.56
C ASN A 61 32.62 13.96 -7.36
N THR A 62 32.27 13.56 -6.13
CA THR A 62 33.14 13.81 -4.97
C THR A 62 34.42 13.00 -5.09
N ARG A 63 35.58 13.64 -4.91
CA ARG A 63 36.91 13.04 -5.06
C ARG A 63 37.79 13.38 -3.87
N PHE A 64 38.72 12.49 -3.53
CA PHE A 64 39.82 12.84 -2.64
C PHE A 64 40.80 13.79 -3.35
N VAL A 65 41.34 14.78 -2.62
CA VAL A 65 42.29 15.75 -3.18
C VAL A 65 43.62 15.12 -3.62
N SER A 66 43.94 13.94 -3.06
CA SER A 66 45.15 13.18 -3.39
C SER A 66 44.87 11.67 -3.45
N ALA A 67 45.67 10.96 -4.24
CA ALA A 67 45.68 9.50 -4.28
C ALA A 67 46.20 8.87 -2.96
N GLU A 68 46.92 9.64 -2.14
CA GLU A 68 47.48 9.18 -0.86
C GLU A 68 46.46 9.23 0.29
N GLU A 69 45.35 9.95 0.13
CA GLU A 69 44.29 9.99 1.15
C GLU A 69 43.67 8.60 1.34
N PRO A 70 43.44 8.15 2.59
CA PRO A 70 42.82 6.86 2.84
C PRO A 70 41.34 6.87 2.41
N ARG A 71 40.90 5.82 1.68
CA ARG A 71 39.51 5.63 1.24
C ARG A 71 38.64 5.09 2.37
N THR A 72 38.60 5.83 3.47
CA THR A 72 37.84 5.51 4.69
C THR A 72 36.37 5.92 4.56
N GLY A 73 35.45 5.17 5.17
CA GLY A 73 34.01 5.39 5.10
C GLY A 73 33.27 5.21 6.44
N ASN A 74 33.98 5.14 7.57
CA ASN A 74 33.38 5.05 8.90
C ASN A 74 32.56 6.32 9.23
N SER A 75 31.46 6.20 9.99
CA SER A 75 30.45 7.28 10.10
C SER A 75 30.98 8.62 10.59
N ALA A 76 31.95 8.62 11.52
CA ALA A 76 32.54 9.86 12.02
C ALA A 76 33.33 10.62 10.94
N VAL A 77 33.96 9.93 9.98
CA VAL A 77 34.69 10.60 8.89
C VAL A 77 33.73 11.31 7.92
N LEU A 78 32.52 10.77 7.72
CA LEU A 78 31.47 11.43 6.93
C LEU A 78 31.02 12.74 7.57
N ALA A 79 30.95 12.79 8.91
CA ALA A 79 30.66 14.01 9.65
C ALA A 79 31.80 15.04 9.55
N LEU A 80 33.07 14.60 9.51
CA LEU A 80 34.21 15.50 9.27
C LEU A 80 34.13 16.17 7.89
N ASP A 81 33.70 15.44 6.86
CA ASP A 81 33.53 16.03 5.52
C ASP A 81 32.39 17.03 5.49
N ALA A 82 31.27 16.66 6.12
CA ALA A 82 30.08 17.50 6.19
C ALA A 82 30.40 18.82 6.90
N ILE A 83 31.04 18.78 8.07
CA ILE A 83 31.38 20.02 8.80
C ILE A 83 32.39 20.88 8.02
N ALA A 84 33.38 20.26 7.36
CA ALA A 84 34.35 20.98 6.55
C ALA A 84 33.71 21.67 5.34
N LEU A 85 32.69 21.06 4.73
CA LEU A 85 31.88 21.70 3.70
C LEU A 85 31.13 22.91 4.27
N MET A 86 30.49 22.76 5.44
CA MET A 86 29.77 23.87 6.08
C MET A 86 30.70 25.04 6.41
N ASP A 87 31.93 24.75 6.87
CA ASP A 87 32.95 25.75 7.14
C ASP A 87 33.40 26.47 5.86
N ALA A 88 33.66 25.71 4.78
CA ALA A 88 34.04 26.27 3.48
C ALA A 88 32.93 27.14 2.85
N LEU A 89 31.67 26.88 3.17
CA LEU A 89 30.51 27.69 2.77
C LEU A 89 30.21 28.86 3.71
N GLY A 90 30.98 29.00 4.80
CA GLY A 90 30.78 30.04 5.81
C GLY A 90 29.50 29.88 6.64
N ILE A 91 29.02 28.63 6.82
CA ILE A 91 27.79 28.33 7.54
C ILE A 91 28.11 27.88 8.96
N ASP A 92 27.87 28.76 9.93
CA ASP A 92 28.17 28.50 11.34
C ASP A 92 27.10 27.62 12.02
N ARG A 93 25.81 27.93 11.92
CA ARG A 93 24.72 27.12 12.50
C ARG A 93 23.77 26.60 11.43
N PHE A 94 23.30 25.37 11.59
CA PHE A 94 22.46 24.70 10.61
C PHE A 94 21.56 23.63 11.24
N MET A 95 20.50 23.28 10.52
CA MET A 95 19.70 22.10 10.79
C MET A 95 20.16 20.96 9.87
N VAL A 96 19.97 19.70 10.27
CA VAL A 96 20.45 18.56 9.50
C VAL A 96 19.38 17.48 9.39
N ALA A 97 19.23 16.90 8.20
CA ALA A 97 18.52 15.64 8.00
C ALA A 97 19.43 14.62 7.32
N GLY A 98 19.45 13.40 7.83
CA GLY A 98 20.23 12.31 7.28
C GLY A 98 19.37 11.09 6.97
N HIS A 99 19.74 10.34 5.93
CA HIS A 99 19.20 9.01 5.64
C HIS A 99 20.31 7.97 5.75
N ASP A 100 20.04 6.83 6.39
CA ASP A 100 20.98 5.72 6.57
C ASP A 100 22.40 6.16 7.02
N TRP A 101 23.45 6.08 6.18
CA TRP A 101 24.77 6.60 6.52
C TRP A 101 24.76 8.09 6.87
N GLY A 102 23.93 8.86 6.18
CA GLY A 102 23.67 10.26 6.47
C GLY A 102 23.06 10.48 7.86
N SER A 103 22.22 9.55 8.34
CA SER A 103 21.70 9.59 9.73
C SER A 103 22.83 9.42 10.73
N ASN A 104 23.76 8.49 10.48
CA ASN A 104 24.93 8.31 11.35
C ASN A 104 25.95 9.46 11.26
N ALA A 105 26.00 10.18 10.15
CA ALA A 105 26.78 11.41 10.05
C ALA A 105 26.09 12.56 10.80
N ALA A 106 24.76 12.69 10.71
CA ALA A 106 23.97 13.70 11.41
C ALA A 106 24.09 13.57 12.94
N GLU A 107 23.99 12.35 13.49
CA GLU A 107 24.21 12.15 14.93
C GLU A 107 25.63 12.53 15.36
N ALA A 108 26.64 12.21 14.55
CA ALA A 108 28.02 12.52 14.83
C ALA A 108 28.27 14.03 14.75
N LEU A 109 27.61 14.75 13.84
CA LEU A 109 27.61 16.22 13.81
C LEU A 109 27.03 16.80 15.10
N ALA A 110 25.90 16.28 15.57
CA ALA A 110 25.27 16.74 16.82
C ALA A 110 26.13 16.46 18.07
N VAL A 111 26.89 15.36 18.08
CA VAL A 111 27.85 15.04 19.16
C VAL A 111 29.10 15.91 19.09
N GLY A 112 29.67 16.09 17.90
CA GLY A 112 30.94 16.79 17.71
C GLY A 112 30.82 18.31 17.80
N TRP A 113 29.69 18.87 17.34
CA TRP A 113 29.44 20.31 17.26
C TRP A 113 28.02 20.66 17.73
N PRO A 114 27.66 20.37 18.99
CA PRO A 114 26.30 20.59 19.51
C PRO A 114 25.83 22.05 19.40
N GLU A 115 26.75 23.01 19.47
CA GLU A 115 26.45 24.45 19.33
C GLU A 115 26.00 24.85 17.92
N ARG A 116 26.37 24.03 16.92
CA ARG A 116 26.14 24.29 15.50
C ARG A 116 24.92 23.59 14.94
N VAL A 117 24.56 22.44 15.48
CA VAL A 117 23.39 21.66 15.04
C VAL A 117 22.15 22.07 15.81
N GLU A 118 21.24 22.79 15.16
CA GLU A 118 20.07 23.36 15.83
C GLU A 118 18.94 22.35 16.01
N ARG A 119 18.69 21.54 14.98
CA ARG A 119 17.63 20.53 14.90
C ARG A 119 18.07 19.41 14.00
N MET A 120 17.65 18.18 14.29
CA MET A 120 18.12 16.99 13.58
C MET A 120 16.97 16.05 13.19
N ALA A 121 16.96 15.57 11.95
CA ALA A 121 16.15 14.44 11.53
C ALA A 121 17.04 13.25 11.13
N MET A 122 16.68 12.05 11.60
CA MET A 122 17.35 10.80 11.23
C MET A 122 16.32 9.87 10.58
N LEU A 123 16.62 9.40 9.38
CA LEU A 123 15.74 8.53 8.60
C LEU A 123 16.32 7.11 8.55
N SER A 124 15.47 6.12 8.82
CA SER A 124 15.63 4.67 8.60
C SER A 124 16.76 3.93 9.36
N THR A 125 17.73 4.62 9.96
CA THR A 125 18.84 3.98 10.68
C THR A 125 18.97 4.51 12.11
N PRO A 126 18.79 3.64 13.14
CA PRO A 126 18.90 4.04 14.55
C PRO A 126 20.26 4.66 14.92
N PRO A 127 20.31 5.50 15.96
CA PRO A 127 21.54 6.11 16.42
C PRO A 127 22.50 5.09 17.06
N ARG A 128 23.80 5.37 16.98
CA ARG A 128 24.90 4.57 17.57
C ARG A 128 25.37 5.08 18.92
N LEU A 129 24.63 6.01 19.52
CA LEU A 129 24.87 6.54 20.86
C LEU A 129 24.97 5.41 21.90
N GLY A 130 26.03 5.42 22.68
CA GLY A 130 26.33 4.40 23.70
C GLY A 130 27.00 3.15 23.13
N GLY A 131 27.40 3.16 21.86
CA GLY A 131 27.98 2.03 21.16
C GLY A 131 26.92 1.10 20.55
N MET A 132 27.36 0.27 19.60
CA MET A 132 26.48 -0.70 18.93
C MET A 132 26.54 -2.05 19.65
N PRO A 133 25.40 -2.58 20.14
CA PRO A 133 25.36 -3.95 20.62
C PRO A 133 25.42 -4.93 19.45
N THR A 134 25.84 -6.17 19.72
CA THR A 134 25.68 -7.26 18.76
C THR A 134 24.19 -7.47 18.47
N PRO A 135 23.74 -7.43 17.21
CA PRO A 135 22.33 -7.56 16.87
C PRO A 135 21.82 -8.99 17.11
N PRO A 136 20.51 -9.17 17.35
CA PRO A 136 19.91 -10.50 17.38
C PRO A 136 20.00 -11.17 16.00
N PHE A 137 19.95 -12.50 15.96
CA PHE A 137 20.16 -13.27 14.72
C PHE A 137 19.22 -12.88 13.58
N GLU A 138 17.95 -12.56 13.87
CA GLU A 138 17.00 -12.09 12.85
C GLU A 138 17.47 -10.79 12.18
N GLN A 139 17.93 -9.82 12.97
CA GLN A 139 18.49 -8.58 12.45
C GLN A 139 19.81 -8.84 11.71
N ALA A 140 20.64 -9.76 12.21
CA ALA A 140 21.87 -10.14 11.55
C ALA A 140 21.64 -10.80 10.17
N GLN A 141 20.55 -11.53 9.98
CA GLN A 141 20.18 -12.08 8.68
C GLN A 141 19.84 -10.96 7.67
N ARG A 142 19.14 -9.91 8.11
CA ARG A 142 18.84 -8.73 7.27
C ARG A 142 20.10 -7.93 6.93
N GLN A 143 21.07 -7.96 7.84
CA GLN A 143 22.38 -7.32 7.68
C GLN A 143 23.46 -8.23 7.06
N TRP A 144 23.07 -9.33 6.39
CA TRP A 144 23.98 -10.32 5.79
C TRP A 144 25.16 -9.72 5.01
N TYR A 145 24.90 -8.60 4.34
CA TYR A 145 25.84 -7.89 3.49
C TYR A 145 27.04 -7.33 4.26
N HIS A 146 26.90 -7.04 5.57
CA HIS A 146 28.01 -6.57 6.41
C HIS A 146 29.11 -7.63 6.51
N TRP A 147 28.74 -8.86 6.86
CA TRP A 147 29.68 -9.99 6.98
C TRP A 147 30.21 -10.41 5.61
N PHE A 148 29.36 -10.36 4.59
CA PHE A 148 29.78 -10.66 3.22
C PHE A 148 30.95 -9.75 2.79
N MET A 149 30.82 -8.43 2.97
CA MET A 149 31.84 -7.44 2.64
C MET A 149 33.10 -7.53 3.53
N ALA A 150 32.98 -8.06 4.75
CA ALA A 150 34.14 -8.33 5.59
C ALA A 150 35.06 -9.39 4.98
N THR A 151 34.51 -10.40 4.30
CA THR A 151 35.32 -11.44 3.65
C THR A 151 36.06 -10.94 2.41
N ALA A 152 37.21 -11.54 2.09
CA ALA A 152 37.94 -11.25 0.85
C ALA A 152 37.12 -11.56 -0.41
N ARG A 153 36.33 -12.66 -0.40
CA ARG A 153 35.49 -13.07 -1.54
C ARG A 153 34.31 -12.13 -1.75
N GLY A 154 33.62 -11.74 -0.67
CA GLY A 154 32.51 -10.80 -0.81
C GLY A 154 32.98 -9.41 -1.21
N ALA A 155 34.13 -8.97 -0.69
CA ALA A 155 34.77 -7.74 -1.15
C ALA A 155 35.13 -7.78 -2.65
N GLN A 156 35.59 -8.93 -3.16
CA GLN A 156 35.81 -9.10 -4.60
C GLN A 156 34.49 -9.08 -5.38
N ALA A 157 33.44 -9.76 -4.91
CA ALA A 157 32.13 -9.75 -5.56
C ALA A 157 31.53 -8.34 -5.69
N VAL A 158 31.70 -7.50 -4.66
CA VAL A 158 31.28 -6.09 -4.72
C VAL A 158 32.11 -5.29 -5.73
N ARG A 159 33.41 -5.59 -5.88
CA ARG A 159 34.24 -4.97 -6.93
C ARG A 159 33.79 -5.38 -8.33
N ASP A 160 33.46 -6.65 -8.50
CA ASP A 160 33.08 -7.23 -9.78
C ASP A 160 31.70 -6.71 -10.25
N ASP A 161 30.74 -6.52 -9.34
CA ASP A 161 29.40 -6.03 -9.66
C ASP A 161 28.80 -5.10 -8.59
N ARG A 162 29.35 -3.88 -8.50
CA ARG A 162 28.87 -2.85 -7.58
C ARG A 162 27.41 -2.43 -7.82
N LYS A 163 26.96 -2.42 -9.08
CA LYS A 163 25.61 -1.98 -9.44
C LYS A 163 24.58 -3.05 -9.13
N GLY A 164 24.85 -4.30 -9.49
CA GLY A 164 23.99 -5.42 -9.11
C GLY A 164 23.91 -5.60 -7.60
N PHE A 165 25.02 -5.39 -6.88
CA PHE A 165 25.02 -5.41 -5.42
C PHE A 165 24.13 -4.32 -4.82
N ALA A 166 24.25 -3.07 -5.29
CA ALA A 166 23.38 -1.97 -4.85
C ALA A 166 21.90 -2.19 -5.23
N HIS A 167 21.65 -2.71 -6.43
CA HIS A 167 20.29 -3.01 -6.93
C HIS A 167 19.57 -4.05 -6.06
N LEU A 168 20.31 -5.08 -5.63
CA LEU A 168 19.80 -6.10 -4.71
C LEU A 168 19.30 -5.47 -3.39
N HIS A 169 20.00 -4.45 -2.88
CA HIS A 169 19.58 -3.72 -1.68
C HIS A 169 18.34 -2.87 -1.92
N TRP A 170 18.28 -2.15 -3.04
CA TRP A 170 17.05 -1.44 -3.45
C TRP A 170 15.86 -2.39 -3.53
N THR A 171 16.03 -3.57 -4.11
CA THR A 171 14.97 -4.57 -4.23
C THR A 171 14.51 -5.12 -2.87
N ASN A 172 15.44 -5.36 -1.95
CA ASN A 172 15.14 -6.07 -0.70
C ASN A 172 14.71 -5.17 0.46
N TRP A 173 15.07 -3.89 0.43
CA TRP A 173 14.89 -3.00 1.59
C TRP A 173 13.58 -2.23 1.58
N SER A 174 12.82 -2.31 0.49
CA SER A 174 11.54 -1.62 0.35
C SER A 174 10.51 -2.46 -0.41
N PRO A 175 9.20 -2.18 -0.29
CA PRO A 175 8.14 -3.00 -0.88
C PRO A 175 8.24 -3.16 -2.40
N PRO A 176 7.81 -4.30 -2.96
CA PRO A 176 7.85 -4.52 -4.42
C PRO A 176 7.17 -3.40 -5.20
N GLY A 177 7.84 -2.91 -6.25
CA GLY A 177 7.31 -1.86 -7.13
C GLY A 177 7.56 -0.42 -6.68
N TRP A 178 8.37 -0.19 -5.63
CA TRP A 178 8.67 1.15 -5.13
C TRP A 178 9.57 2.01 -6.05
N PHE A 179 10.36 1.39 -6.94
CA PHE A 179 11.23 2.07 -7.90
C PHE A 179 11.11 1.48 -9.30
N ASP A 180 11.51 2.28 -10.29
CA ASP A 180 11.74 1.84 -11.67
C ASP A 180 13.23 1.77 -12.00
N GLU A 181 13.59 0.94 -12.99
CA GLU A 181 14.99 0.72 -13.39
C GLU A 181 15.68 1.97 -13.95
N GLN A 182 14.94 2.94 -14.50
CA GLN A 182 15.53 4.19 -14.98
C GLN A 182 15.98 5.07 -13.81
N THR A 183 15.17 5.13 -12.76
CA THR A 183 15.49 5.81 -11.50
C THR A 183 16.71 5.18 -10.86
N PHE A 184 16.75 3.85 -10.73
CA PHE A 184 17.93 3.16 -10.20
C PHE A 184 19.17 3.40 -11.09
N ALA A 185 19.05 3.27 -12.42
CA ALA A 185 20.16 3.49 -13.33
C ALA A 185 20.73 4.92 -13.23
N ARG A 186 19.88 5.92 -12.98
CA ARG A 186 20.31 7.30 -12.74
C ARG A 186 21.19 7.41 -11.50
N VAL A 187 20.74 6.84 -10.38
CA VAL A 187 21.45 6.81 -9.09
C VAL A 187 22.72 5.97 -9.18
N ALA A 188 22.66 4.82 -9.85
CA ALA A 188 23.77 3.89 -9.98
C ALA A 188 24.99 4.46 -10.73
N ARG A 189 24.84 5.57 -11.46
CA ARG A 189 25.97 6.34 -12.01
C ARG A 189 26.85 6.91 -10.90
N SER A 190 26.27 7.24 -9.75
CA SER A 190 27.00 7.69 -8.57
C SER A 190 27.98 6.64 -8.05
N PHE A 191 27.64 5.35 -8.22
CA PHE A 191 28.49 4.23 -7.78
C PHE A 191 29.64 3.94 -8.76
N GLU A 192 29.64 4.57 -9.94
CA GLU A 192 30.77 4.50 -10.89
C GLU A 192 31.99 5.29 -10.40
N ASN A 193 31.84 6.10 -9.35
CA ASN A 193 32.96 6.74 -8.67
C ASN A 193 34.07 5.68 -8.38
N PRO A 194 35.34 5.97 -8.73
CA PRO A 194 36.44 5.02 -8.59
C PRO A 194 36.67 4.60 -7.13
N ASP A 195 36.36 5.47 -6.17
CA ASP A 195 36.57 5.24 -4.74
C ASP A 195 35.37 4.54 -4.06
N TRP A 196 34.22 4.38 -4.76
CA TRP A 196 32.97 3.88 -4.17
C TRP A 196 33.12 2.54 -3.45
N VAL A 197 33.82 1.59 -4.10
CA VAL A 197 33.95 0.24 -3.56
C VAL A 197 34.81 0.24 -2.31
N ASP A 198 35.95 0.93 -2.32
CA ASP A 198 36.85 0.92 -1.17
C ASP A 198 36.26 1.68 0.03
N VAL A 199 35.58 2.81 -0.21
CA VAL A 199 34.83 3.53 0.84
C VAL A 199 33.71 2.66 1.41
N THR A 200 32.94 1.97 0.54
CA THR A 200 31.87 1.06 0.95
C THR A 200 32.39 -0.09 1.81
N LEU A 201 33.43 -0.78 1.34
CA LEU A 201 34.01 -1.89 2.08
C LEU A 201 34.60 -1.43 3.42
N HIS A 202 35.25 -0.27 3.46
CA HIS A 202 35.78 0.30 4.70
C HIS A 202 34.67 0.62 5.69
N SER A 203 33.59 1.29 5.26
CA SER A 203 32.45 1.65 6.12
C SER A 203 31.88 0.45 6.88
N TYR A 204 31.68 -0.67 6.19
CA TYR A 204 31.13 -1.87 6.83
C TYR A 204 32.17 -2.66 7.62
N ARG A 205 33.44 -2.71 7.20
CA ARG A 205 34.49 -3.40 7.97
C ARG A 205 34.82 -2.68 9.29
N ALA A 206 34.96 -1.36 9.25
CA ALA A 206 35.21 -0.56 10.45
C ALA A 206 34.06 -0.63 11.45
N ARG A 207 32.82 -0.86 10.99
CA ARG A 207 31.65 -1.07 11.85
C ARG A 207 31.77 -2.29 12.77
N TRP A 208 32.60 -3.27 12.39
CA TRP A 208 32.77 -4.57 13.04
C TRP A 208 34.21 -4.83 13.48
N ASP A 209 35.02 -3.76 13.62
CA ASP A 209 36.43 -3.85 14.01
C ASP A 209 37.31 -4.69 13.06
N GLU A 210 36.86 -4.91 11.81
CA GLU A 210 37.58 -5.62 10.74
C GLU A 210 38.45 -4.69 9.89
N ALA A 211 38.44 -3.38 10.19
CA ALA A 211 39.34 -2.37 9.63
C ALA A 211 39.50 -1.22 10.63
N GLU A 212 40.67 -0.58 10.63
CA GLU A 212 40.89 0.61 11.46
C GLU A 212 40.06 1.79 10.93
N SER A 213 39.39 2.51 11.83
CA SER A 213 38.74 3.79 11.52
C SER A 213 39.75 4.85 11.09
N ASP A 214 39.28 5.86 10.35
CA ASP A 214 40.13 6.99 9.96
C ASP A 214 40.73 7.67 11.20
N PRO A 215 42.07 7.80 11.30
CA PRO A 215 42.73 8.39 12.47
C PRO A 215 42.21 9.76 12.88
N ARG A 216 41.80 10.59 11.91
CA ARG A 216 41.26 11.94 12.14
C ARG A 216 39.91 11.93 12.85
N SER A 217 39.16 10.83 12.69
CA SER A 217 37.79 10.69 13.16
C SER A 217 37.66 9.94 14.50
N ARG A 218 38.75 9.33 15.00
CA ARG A 218 38.71 8.49 16.20
C ARG A 218 38.15 9.20 17.44
N TRP A 219 38.54 10.45 17.66
CA TRP A 219 38.02 11.25 18.78
C TRP A 219 36.49 11.37 18.73
N LEU A 220 35.92 11.51 17.53
CA LEU A 220 34.49 11.66 17.33
C LEU A 220 33.77 10.33 17.49
N GLU A 221 34.35 9.23 17.02
CA GLU A 221 33.81 7.89 17.28
C GLU A 221 33.76 7.54 18.77
N GLU A 222 34.83 7.87 19.51
CA GLU A 222 34.89 7.68 20.95
C GLU A 222 33.83 8.53 21.67
N ASN A 223 33.63 9.78 21.25
CA ASN A 223 32.60 10.65 21.81
C ASN A 223 31.18 10.13 21.52
N VAL A 224 30.91 9.63 20.30
CA VAL A 224 29.61 9.02 19.96
C VAL A 224 29.37 7.77 20.81
N LYS A 225 30.39 6.91 20.99
CA LYS A 225 30.30 5.72 21.86
C LYS A 225 30.08 6.10 23.33
N ALA A 226 30.69 7.18 23.81
CA ALA A 226 30.55 7.65 25.19
C ALA A 226 29.19 8.35 25.45
N THR A 227 28.61 8.99 24.43
CA THR A 227 27.37 9.74 24.55
C THR A 227 26.17 8.80 24.64
N GLN A 228 25.40 8.88 25.72
CA GLN A 228 24.21 8.03 25.91
C GLN A 228 22.93 8.65 25.34
N THR A 229 22.81 9.98 25.43
CA THR A 229 21.61 10.71 25.00
C THR A 229 21.96 12.06 24.39
N LEU A 230 21.08 12.58 23.53
CA LEU A 230 21.12 13.93 22.99
C LEU A 230 19.88 14.74 23.43
N SER A 231 20.04 16.06 23.59
CA SER A 231 18.97 16.95 24.08
C SER A 231 18.44 17.95 23.05
N LEU A 232 19.02 18.00 21.85
CA LEU A 232 18.52 18.87 20.78
C LEU A 232 17.14 18.40 20.25
N PRO A 233 16.31 19.30 19.70
CA PRO A 233 15.09 18.94 18.99
C PRO A 233 15.37 17.95 17.86
N MET A 234 14.68 16.82 17.88
CA MET A 234 14.98 15.73 16.97
C MET A 234 13.74 14.94 16.54
N MET A 235 13.79 14.42 15.31
CA MET A 235 12.80 13.51 14.79
C MET A 235 13.47 12.27 14.23
N TYR A 236 12.92 11.09 14.54
CA TYR A 236 13.31 9.84 13.89
C TYR A 236 12.17 9.42 12.95
N VAL A 237 12.48 9.17 11.68
CA VAL A 237 11.51 8.80 10.65
C VAL A 237 11.79 7.37 10.17
N GLN A 238 10.80 6.51 10.23
CA GLN A 238 10.92 5.08 9.92
C GLN A 238 9.79 4.64 8.99
N GLY A 239 10.13 3.88 7.95
CA GLY A 239 9.17 3.14 7.16
C GLY A 239 8.72 1.86 7.87
N ASP A 240 7.41 1.59 7.91
CA ASP A 240 6.86 0.39 8.56
C ASP A 240 7.03 -0.89 7.73
N ALA A 241 7.47 -0.76 6.48
CA ALA A 241 7.80 -1.86 5.60
C ALA A 241 9.31 -1.93 5.27
N ASP A 242 10.16 -1.30 6.11
CA ASP A 242 11.61 -1.34 5.97
C ASP A 242 12.14 -2.78 6.05
N GLY A 243 12.76 -3.23 4.96
CA GLY A 243 13.26 -4.59 4.81
C GLY A 243 14.58 -4.85 5.54
N VAL A 244 15.32 -3.82 5.96
CA VAL A 244 16.63 -3.94 6.63
C VAL A 244 16.59 -3.58 8.11
N ASN A 245 15.98 -2.46 8.48
CA ASN A 245 15.82 -2.03 9.87
C ASN A 245 14.35 -2.08 10.21
N LEU A 246 13.90 -3.23 10.73
CA LEU A 246 12.51 -3.39 11.15
C LEU A 246 12.12 -2.33 12.18
N PRO A 247 10.83 -1.96 12.29
CA PRO A 247 10.36 -1.05 13.35
C PRO A 247 10.78 -1.47 14.77
N SER A 248 10.95 -2.79 15.01
CA SER A 248 11.49 -3.32 16.27
C SER A 248 12.93 -2.90 16.56
N ALA A 249 13.76 -2.67 15.54
CA ALA A 249 15.12 -2.14 15.68
C ALA A 249 15.13 -0.68 16.17
N ALA A 250 14.04 0.06 15.93
CA ALA A 250 13.88 1.43 16.39
C ALA A 250 13.29 1.55 17.81
N ALA A 251 12.93 0.43 18.47
CA ALA A 251 12.23 0.44 19.75
C ALA A 251 12.98 1.19 20.88
N GLN A 252 14.31 1.23 20.82
CA GLN A 252 15.15 1.93 21.81
C GLN A 252 15.48 3.38 21.45
N VAL A 253 15.13 3.83 20.24
CA VAL A 253 15.45 5.18 19.74
C VAL A 253 14.93 6.27 20.67
N PRO A 254 13.67 6.24 21.16
CA PRO A 254 13.17 7.30 22.05
C PRO A 254 14.02 7.46 23.32
N GLY A 255 14.55 6.36 23.86
CA GLY A 255 15.40 6.37 25.06
C GLY A 255 16.79 7.00 24.85
N LYS A 256 17.15 7.33 23.61
CA LYS A 256 18.42 8.00 23.26
C LYS A 256 18.28 9.52 23.19
N PHE A 257 17.09 10.08 23.43
CA PHE A 257 16.85 11.52 23.39
C PHE A 257 16.16 12.01 24.66
N THR A 258 16.69 13.09 25.23
CA THR A 258 16.15 13.72 26.46
C THR A 258 15.49 15.07 26.21
N GLY A 259 15.65 15.61 24.99
CA GLY A 259 14.99 16.82 24.53
C GLY A 259 13.68 16.56 23.78
N PRO A 260 13.14 17.60 23.11
CA PRO A 260 11.95 17.43 22.28
C PRO A 260 12.19 16.42 21.16
N PHE A 261 11.33 15.41 21.09
CA PHE A 261 11.50 14.23 20.26
C PHE A 261 10.17 13.81 19.63
N ALA A 262 10.22 13.32 18.39
CA ALA A 262 9.10 12.63 17.75
C ALA A 262 9.55 11.40 16.97
N MET A 263 8.81 10.30 17.15
CA MET A 263 8.89 9.09 16.34
C MET A 263 7.85 9.16 15.22
N ILE A 264 8.30 9.16 13.97
CA ILE A 264 7.44 9.18 12.78
C ILE A 264 7.47 7.83 12.09
N HIS A 265 6.31 7.19 11.98
CA HIS A 265 6.10 5.93 11.26
C HIS A 265 5.41 6.21 9.93
N LEU A 266 5.98 5.76 8.81
CA LEU A 266 5.39 5.90 7.48
C LEU A 266 4.83 4.55 7.01
N SER A 267 3.50 4.46 6.87
CA SER A 267 2.82 3.24 6.41
C SER A 267 3.18 2.90 4.97
N GLY A 268 3.49 1.62 4.71
CA GLY A 268 3.75 1.13 3.36
C GLY A 268 5.07 1.60 2.75
N VAL A 269 5.89 2.33 3.53
CA VAL A 269 7.19 2.85 3.11
C VAL A 269 8.29 1.93 3.64
N GLY A 270 9.29 1.68 2.80
CA GLY A 270 10.47 0.91 3.12
C GLY A 270 11.63 1.75 3.66
N HIS A 271 12.84 1.38 3.26
CA HIS A 271 14.07 1.96 3.80
C HIS A 271 14.45 3.33 3.22
N PHE A 272 13.85 3.77 2.11
CA PHE A 272 14.17 5.04 1.44
C PHE A 272 13.02 6.06 1.53
N PRO A 273 12.58 6.45 2.73
CA PRO A 273 11.35 7.23 2.92
C PRO A 273 11.34 8.55 2.16
N GLN A 274 12.48 9.22 2.03
CA GLN A 274 12.63 10.47 1.28
C GLN A 274 12.43 10.31 -0.24
N ARG A 275 12.64 9.11 -0.79
CA ARG A 275 12.32 8.78 -2.19
C ARG A 275 10.92 8.22 -2.35
N GLU A 276 10.55 7.31 -1.46
CA GLU A 276 9.30 6.55 -1.51
C GLU A 276 8.08 7.43 -1.19
N ASN A 277 8.21 8.36 -0.24
CA ASN A 277 7.17 9.29 0.15
C ASN A 277 7.77 10.66 0.53
N SER A 278 8.35 11.32 -0.48
CA SER A 278 8.96 12.66 -0.39
C SER A 278 8.03 13.69 0.23
N ASP A 279 6.73 13.67 -0.13
CA ASP A 279 5.72 14.58 0.41
C ASP A 279 5.51 14.43 1.92
N ALA A 280 5.43 13.20 2.43
CA ALA A 280 5.34 12.97 3.87
C ALA A 280 6.63 13.41 4.58
N VAL A 281 7.79 13.01 4.04
CA VAL A 281 9.08 13.38 4.63
C VAL A 281 9.25 14.89 4.71
N VAL A 282 9.03 15.62 3.61
CA VAL A 282 9.25 17.07 3.61
C VAL A 282 8.26 17.81 4.52
N ARG A 283 7.02 17.32 4.64
CA ARG A 283 6.04 17.86 5.59
C ARG A 283 6.53 17.74 7.03
N HIS A 284 7.06 16.57 7.40
CA HIS A 284 7.60 16.33 8.74
C HIS A 284 8.89 17.12 9.00
N LEU A 285 9.77 17.25 7.99
CA LEU A 285 10.95 18.11 8.08
C LEU A 285 10.57 19.59 8.25
N LEU A 286 9.56 20.08 7.53
CA LEU A 286 9.06 21.44 7.71
C LEU A 286 8.51 21.67 9.13
N THR A 287 7.76 20.71 9.68
CA THR A 287 7.30 20.76 11.07
C THR A 287 8.49 20.85 12.03
N LEU A 288 9.50 20.00 11.84
CA LEU A 288 10.71 20.03 12.67
C LEU A 288 11.47 21.35 12.54
N PHE A 289 11.64 21.88 11.33
CA PHE A 289 12.55 23.03 11.06
C PHE A 289 11.89 24.40 11.25
N THR A 290 10.57 24.49 11.14
CA THR A 290 9.83 25.77 11.30
C THR A 290 9.00 25.82 12.58
N GLY A 291 8.55 24.67 13.09
CA GLY A 291 7.65 24.57 14.23
C GLY A 291 8.31 24.85 15.59
N ASP A 292 7.48 24.91 16.63
CA ASP A 292 7.93 24.89 18.01
C ASP A 292 8.39 23.46 18.37
N PRO A 293 9.67 23.23 18.73
CA PRO A 293 10.13 21.93 19.18
C PRO A 293 9.27 21.30 20.27
N ALA A 294 8.69 22.09 21.16
CA ALA A 294 7.89 21.59 22.27
C ALA A 294 6.59 20.88 21.82
N THR A 295 6.16 21.09 20.57
CA THR A 295 4.96 20.45 20.01
C THR A 295 5.27 19.19 19.21
N LEU A 296 6.52 18.74 19.17
CA LEU A 296 6.88 17.47 18.55
C LEU A 296 6.15 16.32 19.27
N SER A 297 5.51 15.47 18.49
CA SER A 297 4.79 14.31 18.98
C SER A 297 4.93 13.16 18.01
N ASP A 298 4.91 11.94 18.54
CA ASP A 298 4.89 10.72 17.72
C ASP A 298 3.72 10.75 16.73
N HIS A 299 3.98 10.29 15.51
CA HIS A 299 3.00 10.31 14.44
C HIS A 299 3.10 9.05 13.59
N HIS A 300 1.96 8.41 13.35
CA HIS A 300 1.84 7.34 12.37
C HIS A 300 1.22 7.91 11.10
N ASP A 301 2.05 8.23 10.12
CA ASP A 301 1.66 8.77 8.83
C ASP A 301 1.24 7.66 7.86
N ARG A 302 -0.07 7.60 7.60
CA ARG A 302 -0.77 6.72 6.66
C ARG A 302 -1.04 7.37 5.31
N SER A 303 -0.44 8.53 4.99
CA SER A 303 -0.60 9.15 3.68
C SER A 303 0.07 8.28 2.62
N LEU A 304 -0.73 7.44 1.95
CA LEU A 304 -0.29 6.59 0.85
C LEU A 304 -0.22 7.45 -0.42
N PHE A 305 0.99 7.75 -0.87
CA PHE A 305 1.21 8.35 -2.19
C PHE A 305 1.81 7.29 -3.13
N MET A 306 0.97 6.72 -4.00
CA MET A 306 1.46 6.01 -5.19
C MET A 306 1.97 7.07 -6.18
N LYS A 307 3.29 7.26 -6.28
CA LYS A 307 3.86 8.02 -7.41
C LYS A 307 3.46 7.32 -8.70
N LYS A 308 2.75 8.05 -9.57
CA LYS A 308 2.44 7.59 -10.93
C LYS A 308 3.76 7.25 -11.62
N ALA A 309 3.95 5.99 -11.99
CA ALA A 309 4.96 5.64 -12.99
C ALA A 309 4.66 6.48 -14.23
N THR A 310 5.55 7.41 -14.58
CA THR A 310 5.38 8.22 -15.79
C THR A 310 5.62 7.28 -16.96
N PRO A 311 4.64 7.03 -17.85
CA PRO A 311 4.87 6.14 -18.97
C PRO A 311 5.87 6.82 -19.91
N LEU A 312 7.03 6.19 -20.10
CA LEU A 312 7.98 6.61 -21.12
C LEU A 312 7.30 6.41 -22.48
N LEU A 313 7.06 7.51 -23.20
CA LEU A 313 6.79 7.49 -24.64
C LEU A 313 8.05 6.92 -25.32
N ALA A 314 8.10 5.59 -25.47
CA ALA A 314 9.03 4.96 -26.38
C ALA A 314 8.63 5.37 -27.80
N GLY A 315 9.40 6.28 -28.38
CA GLY A 315 9.28 6.66 -29.78
C GLY A 315 9.47 5.44 -30.67
N ILE A 316 8.37 4.91 -31.19
CA ILE A 316 8.38 4.10 -32.40
C ILE A 316 8.09 5.05 -33.54
N ALA A 317 9.13 5.31 -34.33
CA ALA A 317 9.00 5.86 -35.66
C ALA A 317 8.15 4.89 -36.50
N ALA A 318 6.85 5.13 -36.60
CA ALA A 318 5.99 4.51 -37.59
C ALA A 318 5.96 5.43 -38.81
N ALA A 319 6.76 5.06 -39.82
CA ALA A 319 6.68 5.60 -41.16
C ALA A 319 5.25 5.44 -41.70
N GLY A 320 4.86 6.41 -42.54
CA GLY A 320 3.48 6.66 -42.91
C GLY A 320 2.77 5.54 -43.66
N LEU A 321 1.45 5.57 -43.55
CA LEU A 321 0.54 5.39 -44.68
C LEU A 321 -0.78 6.09 -44.34
N ILE A 322 -0.98 7.22 -45.03
CA ILE A 322 -2.26 7.92 -45.09
C ILE A 322 -3.21 7.06 -45.93
N ALA A 323 -4.29 6.59 -45.31
CA ALA A 323 -5.47 6.13 -46.03
C ALA A 323 -6.69 6.84 -45.45
N VAL A 324 -7.09 7.91 -46.13
CA VAL A 324 -8.40 8.55 -45.96
C VAL A 324 -9.47 7.59 -46.48
N ALA A 325 -10.42 7.19 -45.63
CA ALA A 325 -11.68 6.61 -46.10
C ALA A 325 -12.82 6.79 -45.07
N ALA A 326 -13.69 7.74 -45.40
CA ALA A 326 -15.13 7.79 -45.19
C ALA A 326 -15.75 7.40 -43.83
N VAL A 327 -16.33 8.42 -43.19
CA VAL A 327 -17.43 8.33 -42.22
C VAL A 327 -18.57 7.50 -42.84
N GLY A 328 -18.83 6.33 -42.27
CA GLY A 328 -20.02 5.52 -42.52
C GLY A 328 -20.80 5.37 -41.23
N VAL A 329 -21.84 6.18 -41.04
CA VAL A 329 -22.88 5.95 -40.04
C VAL A 329 -23.68 4.72 -40.51
N ALA A 330 -23.36 3.56 -39.98
CA ALA A 330 -24.17 2.36 -40.21
C ALA A 330 -25.19 2.22 -39.06
N GLN A 331 -26.40 2.74 -39.31
CA GLN A 331 -27.60 2.19 -38.68
C GLN A 331 -27.74 0.74 -39.16
N ALA A 332 -27.59 -0.23 -38.26
CA ALA A 332 -28.03 -1.60 -38.49
C ALA A 332 -29.38 -1.80 -37.81
N GLN A 333 -30.41 -1.90 -38.65
CA GLN A 333 -31.79 -2.14 -38.29
C GLN A 333 -31.98 -3.52 -37.63
N GLY A 334 -33.01 -3.59 -36.78
CA GLY A 334 -33.36 -4.75 -35.98
C GLY A 334 -33.88 -5.94 -36.79
N GLY A 335 -33.49 -7.12 -36.34
CA GLY A 335 -34.24 -8.36 -36.55
C GLY A 335 -35.31 -8.53 -35.46
N PRO A 336 -36.44 -9.20 -35.74
CA PRO A 336 -37.58 -9.23 -34.84
C PRO A 336 -37.37 -10.26 -33.72
N GLY A 337 -37.51 -9.82 -32.45
CA GLY A 337 -37.98 -10.68 -31.36
C GLY A 337 -36.95 -11.19 -30.33
N ARG A 338 -36.24 -10.31 -29.62
CA ARG A 338 -35.88 -10.51 -28.19
C ARG A 338 -35.86 -9.14 -27.51
N SER A 339 -36.81 -8.85 -26.62
CA SER A 339 -36.68 -7.67 -25.76
C SER A 339 -35.37 -7.80 -24.97
N SER A 340 -34.51 -6.77 -24.97
CA SER A 340 -33.28 -6.80 -24.18
C SER A 340 -33.62 -7.06 -22.71
N GLN A 341 -33.24 -8.23 -22.18
CA GLN A 341 -33.53 -8.60 -20.79
C GLN A 341 -32.75 -7.75 -19.78
N LEU A 342 -31.69 -7.04 -20.21
CA LEU A 342 -30.83 -6.23 -19.36
C LEU A 342 -31.09 -4.73 -19.56
N THR A 343 -31.50 -4.05 -18.49
CA THR A 343 -31.80 -2.61 -18.44
C THR A 343 -30.72 -1.89 -17.65
N GLN A 344 -30.18 -0.79 -18.18
CA GLN A 344 -29.25 0.06 -17.42
C GLN A 344 -30.03 0.94 -16.46
N VAL A 345 -29.68 0.88 -15.18
CA VAL A 345 -30.33 1.62 -14.09
C VAL A 345 -29.58 2.93 -13.81
N ALA A 346 -28.25 2.85 -13.73
CA ALA A 346 -27.39 4.00 -13.46
C ALA A 346 -25.99 3.78 -14.05
N GLN A 347 -25.23 4.87 -14.15
CA GLN A 347 -23.81 4.88 -14.51
C GLN A 347 -23.07 5.79 -13.55
N PHE A 348 -21.84 5.41 -13.20
CA PHE A 348 -21.03 6.10 -12.21
C PHE A 348 -19.68 6.50 -12.81
N ASP A 349 -19.09 7.59 -12.31
CA ASP A 349 -17.75 8.03 -12.71
C ASP A 349 -16.62 7.26 -12.00
N HIS A 350 -16.95 6.54 -10.93
CA HIS A 350 -16.05 5.77 -10.08
C HIS A 350 -16.44 4.29 -10.07
N GLN A 351 -15.47 3.43 -9.75
CA GLN A 351 -15.68 1.99 -9.75
C GLN A 351 -16.67 1.57 -8.65
N ALA A 352 -17.73 0.86 -9.03
CA ALA A 352 -18.78 0.40 -8.13
C ALA A 352 -18.73 -1.12 -8.05
N THR A 353 -18.82 -1.67 -6.84
CA THR A 353 -18.79 -3.12 -6.61
C THR A 353 -20.13 -3.62 -6.08
N GLY A 354 -20.61 -3.12 -4.95
CA GLY A 354 -21.86 -3.60 -4.34
C GLY A 354 -23.10 -2.82 -4.75
N VAL A 355 -24.24 -3.52 -4.73
CA VAL A 355 -25.58 -2.93 -4.86
C VAL A 355 -26.49 -3.51 -3.78
N ALA A 356 -27.34 -2.67 -3.21
CA ALA A 356 -28.41 -3.07 -2.30
C ALA A 356 -29.75 -2.50 -2.74
N VAL A 357 -30.78 -3.33 -2.78
CA VAL A 357 -32.17 -2.91 -3.00
C VAL A 357 -33.01 -3.32 -1.80
N THR A 358 -33.69 -2.36 -1.18
CA THR A 358 -34.51 -2.58 0.00
C THR A 358 -35.95 -2.93 -0.37
N GLU A 359 -36.73 -3.42 0.61
CA GLU A 359 -38.12 -3.84 0.36
C GLU A 359 -39.06 -2.72 -0.09
N ASP A 360 -38.75 -1.48 0.28
CA ASP A 360 -39.45 -0.26 -0.14
C ASP A 360 -38.90 0.32 -1.47
N GLY A 361 -37.92 -0.35 -2.08
CA GLY A 361 -37.40 -0.03 -3.41
C GLY A 361 -36.32 1.06 -3.44
N ARG A 362 -35.76 1.45 -2.30
CA ARG A 362 -34.54 2.27 -2.26
C ARG A 362 -33.37 1.47 -2.78
N ARG A 363 -32.42 2.16 -3.41
CA ARG A 363 -31.26 1.56 -4.05
C ARG A 363 -29.99 2.21 -3.53
N PHE A 364 -29.00 1.40 -3.21
CA PHE A 364 -27.71 1.86 -2.73
C PHE A 364 -26.59 1.21 -3.55
N VAL A 365 -25.46 1.90 -3.61
CA VAL A 365 -24.23 1.45 -4.27
C VAL A 365 -23.05 1.83 -3.39
N ASN A 366 -21.96 1.06 -3.44
CA ASN A 366 -20.69 1.44 -2.83
C ASN A 366 -19.55 1.53 -3.84
N PHE A 367 -18.55 2.32 -3.47
CA PHE A 367 -17.34 2.60 -4.24
C PHE A 367 -16.12 2.31 -3.34
N PRO A 368 -15.40 1.21 -3.55
CA PRO A 368 -14.16 0.96 -2.82
C PRO A 368 -13.06 1.93 -3.28
N ARG A 369 -12.14 2.29 -2.38
CA ARG A 369 -11.00 3.16 -2.68
C ARG A 369 -9.79 2.34 -3.12
N TRP A 370 -9.94 1.62 -4.22
CA TRP A 370 -8.91 0.73 -4.78
C TRP A 370 -7.91 1.48 -5.65
N THR A 371 -8.32 1.89 -6.85
CA THR A 371 -7.43 2.52 -7.82
C THR A 371 -7.55 4.03 -7.83
N ASP A 372 -8.66 4.57 -7.33
CA ASP A 372 -8.89 5.99 -7.13
C ASP A 372 -9.27 6.32 -5.68
N ASP A 373 -9.27 7.61 -5.38
CA ASP A 373 -9.71 8.15 -4.10
C ASP A 373 -11.17 8.63 -4.25
N ALA A 374 -12.09 7.68 -4.41
CA ALA A 374 -13.51 7.97 -4.63
C ALA A 374 -14.08 8.92 -3.56
N PRO A 375 -14.84 9.97 -3.95
CA PRO A 375 -15.32 10.99 -3.03
C PRO A 375 -16.47 10.52 -2.14
N ILE A 376 -17.16 9.45 -2.53
CA ILE A 376 -18.29 8.85 -1.81
C ILE A 376 -18.01 7.35 -1.73
N SER A 377 -18.07 6.75 -0.54
CA SER A 377 -17.94 5.29 -0.36
C SER A 377 -19.28 4.58 -0.47
N VAL A 378 -20.36 5.17 0.03
CA VAL A 378 -21.71 4.60 -0.04
C VAL A 378 -22.68 5.70 -0.43
N ALA A 379 -23.52 5.42 -1.42
CA ALA A 379 -24.51 6.36 -1.92
C ALA A 379 -25.90 5.71 -2.04
N GLU A 380 -26.93 6.49 -1.76
CA GLU A 380 -28.28 6.20 -2.25
C GLU A 380 -28.39 6.68 -3.71
N VAL A 381 -29.01 5.84 -4.55
CA VAL A 381 -29.18 6.05 -5.99
C VAL A 381 -30.60 6.48 -6.29
N SER A 382 -30.76 7.74 -6.68
CA SER A 382 -32.04 8.32 -7.10
C SER A 382 -32.58 7.66 -8.38
N ARG A 383 -33.84 7.96 -8.72
CA ARG A 383 -34.48 7.42 -9.95
C ARG A 383 -33.83 7.91 -11.24
N ASP A 384 -33.20 9.07 -11.21
CA ASP A 384 -32.46 9.66 -12.35
C ASP A 384 -30.98 9.22 -12.39
N GLY A 385 -30.54 8.38 -11.45
CA GLY A 385 -29.16 7.91 -11.31
C GLY A 385 -28.25 8.84 -10.50
N SER A 386 -28.75 9.98 -10.00
CA SER A 386 -27.96 10.86 -9.12
C SER A 386 -27.64 10.20 -7.78
N LEU A 387 -26.49 10.57 -7.21
CA LEU A 387 -25.94 9.99 -5.98
C LEU A 387 -26.08 10.95 -4.81
N THR A 388 -26.58 10.43 -3.68
CA THR A 388 -26.54 11.12 -2.38
C THR A 388 -25.67 10.32 -1.41
N PRO A 389 -24.62 10.91 -0.79
CA PRO A 389 -23.82 10.22 0.21
C PRO A 389 -24.69 9.66 1.33
N TYR A 390 -24.51 8.39 1.65
CA TYR A 390 -25.30 7.66 2.64
C TYR A 390 -24.40 7.06 3.73
N PRO A 391 -24.77 7.09 5.02
CA PRO A 391 -25.97 7.74 5.59
C PRO A 391 -25.90 9.27 5.53
N ASP A 392 -24.69 9.83 5.46
CA ASP A 392 -24.45 11.26 5.40
C ASP A 392 -23.06 11.57 4.81
N ALA A 393 -22.75 12.86 4.70
CA ALA A 393 -21.45 13.33 4.25
C ALA A 393 -20.31 13.07 5.26
N LYS A 394 -20.60 12.95 6.57
CA LYS A 394 -19.57 12.68 7.59
C LYS A 394 -18.95 11.32 7.29
N TRP A 395 -19.75 10.26 7.25
CA TRP A 395 -19.26 8.89 7.05
C TRP A 395 -18.49 8.72 5.74
N ASN A 396 -18.79 9.52 4.72
CA ASN A 396 -18.15 9.47 3.40
C ASN A 396 -16.90 10.37 3.27
N SER A 397 -16.52 11.13 4.31
CA SER A 397 -15.50 12.18 4.19
C SER A 397 -14.03 11.73 4.33
N TRP A 398 -13.78 10.50 4.78
CA TRP A 398 -12.44 9.93 4.81
C TRP A 398 -11.90 9.75 3.39
N ARG A 399 -10.60 10.03 3.17
CA ARG A 399 -9.97 10.02 1.85
C ARG A 399 -8.55 9.47 1.95
N ASN A 400 -8.07 8.78 0.92
CA ASN A 400 -6.68 8.30 0.86
C ASN A 400 -5.70 9.46 1.04
N ALA A 401 -5.97 10.61 0.39
CA ALA A 401 -5.16 11.82 0.48
C ALA A 401 -5.11 12.46 1.88
N ARG A 402 -6.04 12.09 2.77
CA ARG A 402 -6.19 12.65 4.13
C ARG A 402 -6.32 11.56 5.18
N ALA A 403 -5.67 10.42 4.94
CA ALA A 403 -5.81 9.20 5.75
C ALA A 403 -5.47 9.40 7.25
N ASN A 404 -4.70 10.44 7.58
CA ASN A 404 -4.27 10.78 8.94
C ASN A 404 -5.18 11.76 9.67
N GLU A 405 -6.09 12.43 8.95
CA GLU A 405 -6.90 13.50 9.54
C GLU A 405 -8.15 12.96 10.26
N LEU A 406 -8.63 11.80 9.85
CA LEU A 406 -9.94 11.27 10.27
C LEU A 406 -9.81 9.85 10.84
N PRO A 407 -10.40 9.57 12.02
CA PRO A 407 -10.27 8.27 12.70
C PRO A 407 -11.00 7.17 11.93
N VAL A 408 -10.29 6.15 11.48
CA VAL A 408 -10.83 5.08 10.60
C VAL A 408 -12.04 4.30 11.16
N GLY A 409 -12.26 4.32 12.47
CA GLY A 409 -13.40 3.65 13.12
C GLY A 409 -14.74 4.40 13.00
N GLU A 410 -14.71 5.70 12.67
CA GLU A 410 -15.92 6.55 12.59
C GLU A 410 -16.32 6.96 11.16
N TYR A 411 -15.58 6.46 10.16
CA TYR A 411 -15.73 6.83 8.76
C TYR A 411 -15.57 5.60 7.87
N PHE A 412 -16.13 5.65 6.66
CA PHE A 412 -15.92 4.64 5.63
C PHE A 412 -14.54 4.83 4.99
N VAL A 413 -13.72 3.78 5.01
CA VAL A 413 -12.34 3.76 4.53
C VAL A 413 -12.25 3.14 3.13
N CYS A 414 -12.72 1.91 2.96
CA CYS A 414 -12.69 1.22 1.68
C CYS A 414 -13.85 0.21 1.65
N VAL A 415 -15.07 0.72 1.56
CA VAL A 415 -16.28 -0.12 1.62
C VAL A 415 -16.34 -1.07 0.44
N GLN A 416 -16.56 -2.36 0.74
CA GLN A 416 -16.59 -3.42 -0.27
C GLN A 416 -18.00 -3.94 -0.55
N SER A 417 -18.81 -4.18 0.49
CA SER A 417 -20.14 -4.79 0.34
C SER A 417 -21.19 -4.05 1.16
N ILE A 418 -22.40 -3.96 0.63
CA ILE A 418 -23.58 -3.36 1.26
C ILE A 418 -24.78 -4.28 1.09
N VAL A 419 -25.45 -4.64 2.19
CA VAL A 419 -26.51 -5.66 2.16
C VAL A 419 -27.64 -5.28 3.12
N PRO A 420 -28.91 -5.24 2.68
CA PRO A 420 -30.04 -5.09 3.58
C PRO A 420 -30.27 -6.40 4.34
N ASP A 421 -30.51 -6.33 5.65
CA ASP A 421 -30.72 -7.54 6.47
C ASP A 421 -32.14 -8.11 6.41
N GLY A 422 -33.08 -7.38 5.79
CA GLY A 422 -34.51 -7.73 5.79
C GLY A 422 -35.24 -7.36 7.08
N HIS A 423 -34.56 -6.73 8.04
CA HIS A 423 -35.07 -6.30 9.34
C HIS A 423 -35.03 -4.77 9.50
N GLY A 424 -35.07 -4.05 8.38
CA GLY A 424 -35.09 -2.58 8.35
C GLY A 424 -33.72 -1.91 8.43
N ASN A 425 -32.61 -2.66 8.30
CA ASN A 425 -31.28 -2.08 8.30
C ASN A 425 -30.54 -2.33 6.98
N LEU A 426 -29.66 -1.39 6.63
CA LEU A 426 -28.57 -1.59 5.69
C LEU A 426 -27.29 -1.84 6.46
N TRP A 427 -26.60 -2.92 6.15
CA TRP A 427 -25.26 -3.19 6.67
C TRP A 427 -24.20 -2.84 5.63
N VAL A 428 -23.14 -2.19 6.09
CA VAL A 428 -21.98 -1.82 5.29
C VAL A 428 -20.76 -2.56 5.81
N LEU A 429 -20.10 -3.33 4.94
CA LEU A 429 -18.86 -4.02 5.22
C LEU A 429 -17.68 -3.21 4.66
N ASP A 430 -16.79 -2.80 5.56
CA ASP A 430 -15.60 -2.02 5.25
C ASP A 430 -14.35 -2.82 5.66
N PRO A 431 -13.64 -3.44 4.70
CA PRO A 431 -12.34 -4.05 4.92
C PRO A 431 -11.28 -3.16 5.54
N GLY A 432 -11.36 -1.84 5.34
CA GLY A 432 -10.31 -0.94 5.78
C GLY A 432 -8.97 -1.09 5.05
N ALA A 433 -8.99 -1.66 3.83
CA ALA A 433 -7.81 -1.89 2.99
C ALA A 433 -7.89 -1.06 1.69
N PRO A 434 -7.63 0.27 1.74
CA PRO A 434 -7.52 1.09 0.54
C PRO A 434 -6.39 0.55 -0.35
N GLY A 435 -6.47 0.75 -1.66
CA GLY A 435 -5.50 0.19 -2.60
C GLY A 435 -5.61 -1.32 -2.85
N ASN A 436 -6.48 -2.02 -2.10
CA ASN A 436 -6.42 -3.47 -1.96
C ASN A 436 -5.04 -3.94 -1.42
N GLU A 437 -4.50 -3.15 -0.48
CA GLU A 437 -3.18 -3.35 0.13
C GLU A 437 -3.29 -3.73 1.62
N LYS A 438 -2.48 -3.10 2.49
CA LYS A 438 -2.45 -3.36 3.93
C LYS A 438 -3.74 -2.87 4.57
N ILE A 439 -4.30 -3.68 5.47
CA ILE A 439 -5.39 -3.24 6.34
C ILE A 439 -4.88 -2.12 7.23
N LEU A 440 -5.59 -1.00 7.24
CA LEU A 440 -5.38 0.07 8.21
C LEU A 440 -5.84 -0.40 9.60
N GLU A 441 -4.97 -0.31 10.59
CA GLU A 441 -5.30 -0.74 11.95
C GLU A 441 -6.54 -0.01 12.47
N GLY A 442 -7.49 -0.80 13.00
CA GLY A 442 -8.78 -0.33 13.51
C GLY A 442 -9.84 -0.03 12.45
N ALA A 443 -9.52 -0.16 11.15
CA ALA A 443 -10.44 0.16 10.07
C ALA A 443 -11.47 -0.94 9.72
N PRO A 444 -11.15 -2.26 9.75
CA PRO A 444 -12.10 -3.31 9.42
C PRO A 444 -13.36 -3.25 10.30
N LYS A 445 -14.54 -3.14 9.70
CA LYS A 445 -15.79 -3.01 10.45
C LYS A 445 -17.05 -3.38 9.66
N LEU A 446 -18.09 -3.71 10.40
CA LEU A 446 -19.48 -3.71 9.96
C LEU A 446 -20.20 -2.50 10.54
N VAL A 447 -20.94 -1.77 9.71
CA VAL A 447 -21.74 -0.61 10.13
C VAL A 447 -23.20 -0.88 9.84
N ARG A 448 -24.05 -0.85 10.87
CA ARG A 448 -25.50 -0.98 10.74
C ARG A 448 -26.14 0.40 10.66
N ILE A 449 -26.90 0.63 9.60
CA ILE A 449 -27.65 1.86 9.37
C ILE A 449 -29.14 1.51 9.40
N ASP A 450 -29.89 2.17 10.28
CA ASP A 450 -31.34 2.07 10.30
C ASP A 450 -31.93 2.80 9.08
N LEU A 451 -32.69 2.08 8.25
CA LEU A 451 -33.21 2.62 6.99
C LEU A 451 -34.32 3.66 7.21
N ALA A 452 -35.02 3.62 8.35
CA ALA A 452 -36.11 4.57 8.63
C ALA A 452 -35.58 5.96 8.99
N SER A 453 -34.50 6.01 9.79
CA SER A 453 -33.89 7.26 10.26
C SER A 453 -32.64 7.68 9.48
N ASN A 454 -32.09 6.79 8.64
CA ASN A 454 -30.81 6.94 7.96
C ASN A 454 -29.65 7.22 8.93
N ARG A 455 -29.68 6.63 10.14
CA ARG A 455 -28.64 6.81 11.15
C ARG A 455 -27.85 5.53 11.37
N VAL A 456 -26.55 5.67 11.58
CA VAL A 456 -25.74 4.58 12.11
C VAL A 456 -26.22 4.24 13.51
N THR A 457 -26.64 2.99 13.71
CA THR A 457 -27.12 2.49 15.01
C THR A 457 -26.15 1.51 15.64
N LYS A 458 -25.17 1.00 14.88
CA LYS A 458 -24.14 0.09 15.39
C LYS A 458 -22.89 0.11 14.52
N VAL A 459 -21.74 0.00 15.17
CA VAL A 459 -20.45 -0.30 14.53
C VAL A 459 -19.87 -1.51 15.24
N ILE A 460 -19.51 -2.55 14.48
CA ILE A 460 -18.81 -3.73 14.97
C ILE A 460 -17.42 -3.70 14.34
N ALA A 461 -16.39 -3.41 15.14
CA ALA A 461 -15.02 -3.54 14.68
C ALA A 461 -14.66 -5.01 14.50
N VAL A 462 -13.93 -5.34 13.44
CA VAL A 462 -13.38 -6.68 13.24
C VAL A 462 -11.91 -6.65 13.72
N PRO A 463 -11.59 -7.30 14.84
CA PRO A 463 -10.25 -7.20 15.44
C PRO A 463 -9.18 -7.91 14.61
N GLY A 464 -7.91 -7.57 14.83
CA GLY A 464 -6.78 -8.04 14.02
C GLY A 464 -6.46 -9.54 14.13
N ASP A 465 -7.03 -10.24 15.10
CA ASP A 465 -7.00 -11.70 15.22
C ASP A 465 -8.09 -12.38 14.35
N VAL A 466 -9.05 -11.61 13.84
CA VAL A 466 -10.09 -12.04 12.90
C VAL A 466 -9.81 -11.50 11.49
N ALA A 467 -9.51 -10.21 11.36
CA ALA A 467 -9.05 -9.58 10.11
C ALA A 467 -7.51 -9.51 10.12
N LEU A 468 -6.89 -10.59 9.65
CA LEU A 468 -5.43 -10.75 9.63
C LEU A 468 -4.80 -9.78 8.61
N GLN A 469 -3.50 -9.51 8.71
CA GLN A 469 -2.82 -8.82 7.61
C GLN A 469 -2.84 -9.67 6.35
N GLY A 470 -3.33 -9.09 5.25
CA GLY A 470 -3.63 -9.78 4.00
C GLY A 470 -5.06 -10.32 3.87
N THR A 471 -5.92 -10.14 4.89
CA THR A 471 -7.37 -10.36 4.77
C THR A 471 -7.98 -9.30 3.85
N TYR A 472 -8.99 -9.71 3.09
CA TYR A 472 -9.89 -8.80 2.41
C TYR A 472 -11.33 -9.25 2.63
N LEU A 473 -12.06 -8.56 3.53
CA LEU A 473 -13.44 -8.91 3.88
C LEU A 473 -14.37 -8.60 2.70
N ASN A 474 -14.67 -9.59 1.87
CA ASN A 474 -15.30 -9.32 0.58
C ASN A 474 -16.80 -9.11 0.71
N ASP A 475 -17.54 -10.19 0.95
CA ASP A 475 -18.99 -10.18 0.78
C ASP A 475 -19.68 -10.81 2.00
N ILE A 476 -20.91 -10.38 2.32
CA ILE A 476 -21.60 -10.77 3.57
C ILE A 476 -23.03 -11.25 3.34
N ARG A 477 -23.46 -12.31 4.05
CA ARG A 477 -24.88 -12.71 4.14
C ARG A 477 -25.30 -12.92 5.59
N PHE A 478 -26.59 -12.79 5.85
CA PHE A 478 -27.16 -12.85 7.19
C PHE A 478 -28.01 -14.08 7.41
N SER A 479 -27.98 -14.63 8.62
CA SER A 479 -28.96 -15.63 9.03
C SER A 479 -30.38 -15.03 8.99
N PRO A 480 -31.44 -15.81 8.68
CA PRO A 480 -32.81 -15.28 8.59
C PRO A 480 -33.31 -14.58 9.85
N ASP A 481 -32.81 -14.97 11.03
CA ASP A 481 -33.14 -14.35 12.32
C ASP A 481 -32.38 -13.03 12.59
N GLY A 482 -31.49 -12.61 11.67
CA GLY A 482 -30.74 -11.36 11.77
C GLY A 482 -29.64 -11.37 12.83
N LYS A 483 -29.26 -12.53 13.38
CA LYS A 483 -28.31 -12.63 14.50
C LYS A 483 -26.87 -12.89 14.08
N THR A 484 -26.66 -13.53 12.94
CA THR A 484 -25.34 -13.97 12.49
C THR A 484 -25.03 -13.39 11.11
N GLY A 485 -23.83 -12.82 10.95
CA GLY A 485 -23.24 -12.48 9.67
C GLY A 485 -22.19 -13.50 9.25
N TYR A 486 -22.19 -13.89 7.98
CA TYR A 486 -21.19 -14.75 7.36
C TYR A 486 -20.47 -13.94 6.28
N ILE A 487 -19.17 -13.75 6.43
CA ILE A 487 -18.35 -12.94 5.54
C ILE A 487 -17.30 -13.83 4.88
N THR A 488 -17.05 -13.62 3.59
CA THR A 488 -15.91 -14.24 2.90
C THR A 488 -14.64 -13.41 3.07
N ASP A 489 -13.52 -14.07 3.34
CA ASP A 489 -12.19 -13.46 3.24
C ASP A 489 -11.57 -13.85 1.88
N SER A 490 -11.51 -12.90 0.95
CA SER A 490 -10.95 -13.11 -0.39
C SER A 490 -9.46 -12.82 -0.47
N GLY A 491 -8.84 -12.52 0.67
CA GLY A 491 -7.43 -12.18 0.81
C GLY A 491 -6.47 -13.33 0.55
N THR A 492 -5.21 -13.15 0.97
CA THR A 492 -4.12 -14.10 0.70
C THR A 492 -4.30 -15.46 1.38
N ARG A 493 -5.08 -15.48 2.47
CA ARG A 493 -5.46 -16.67 3.21
C ARG A 493 -6.97 -16.66 3.42
N GLY A 494 -7.68 -17.31 2.51
CA GLY A 494 -9.14 -17.29 2.53
C GLY A 494 -9.75 -18.02 3.73
N ALA A 495 -10.93 -17.56 4.14
CA ALA A 495 -11.69 -18.06 5.28
C ALA A 495 -13.17 -17.67 5.15
N ILE A 496 -14.01 -18.21 6.03
CA ILE A 496 -15.35 -17.70 6.31
C ILE A 496 -15.31 -17.05 7.70
N ILE A 497 -15.56 -15.75 7.80
CA ILE A 497 -15.67 -15.04 9.07
C ILE A 497 -17.12 -15.11 9.53
N VAL A 498 -17.32 -15.57 10.77
CA VAL A 498 -18.65 -15.63 11.37
C VAL A 498 -18.71 -14.57 12.46
N VAL A 499 -19.73 -13.70 12.40
CA VAL A 499 -19.91 -12.59 13.35
C VAL A 499 -21.28 -12.70 14.00
N ASP A 500 -21.30 -12.71 15.33
CA ASP A 500 -22.52 -12.50 16.11
C ASP A 500 -22.84 -11.00 16.12
N LEU A 501 -23.95 -10.62 15.49
CA LEU A 501 -24.31 -9.23 15.24
C LEU A 501 -24.83 -8.50 16.48
N GLU A 502 -25.12 -9.22 17.57
CA GLU A 502 -25.57 -8.63 18.84
C GLU A 502 -24.39 -8.31 19.75
N SER A 503 -23.50 -9.28 19.99
CA SER A 503 -22.30 -9.12 20.80
C SER A 503 -21.15 -8.44 20.05
N GLY A 504 -21.14 -8.51 18.71
CA GLY A 504 -20.05 -8.04 17.87
C GLY A 504 -18.83 -8.98 17.82
N ARG A 505 -18.90 -10.14 18.47
CA ARG A 505 -17.81 -11.12 18.45
C ARG A 505 -17.77 -11.86 17.13
N GLY A 506 -16.57 -11.98 16.56
CA GLY A 506 -16.34 -12.77 15.36
C GLY A 506 -15.24 -13.81 15.53
N PHE A 507 -15.19 -14.78 14.62
CA PHE A 507 -14.09 -15.74 14.50
C PHE A 507 -13.91 -16.18 13.05
N ARG A 508 -12.71 -16.69 12.74
CA ARG A 508 -12.37 -17.28 11.43
C ARG A 508 -12.72 -18.77 11.44
N ALA A 509 -13.51 -19.22 10.46
CA ALA A 509 -13.82 -20.61 10.20
C ALA A 509 -13.24 -21.03 8.84
N LEU A 510 -12.81 -22.29 8.71
CA LEU A 510 -12.22 -22.81 7.47
C LEU A 510 -11.00 -21.98 7.01
N ASP A 511 -10.22 -21.52 7.97
CA ASP A 511 -9.10 -20.59 7.74
C ASP A 511 -7.92 -21.28 7.07
N GLY A 512 -7.69 -20.97 5.80
CA GLY A 512 -6.70 -21.66 4.97
C GLY A 512 -7.17 -23.02 4.46
N HIS A 513 -8.45 -23.38 4.65
CA HIS A 513 -9.00 -24.64 4.16
C HIS A 513 -9.05 -24.66 2.62
N ALA A 514 -8.85 -25.81 1.99
CA ALA A 514 -8.75 -25.91 0.53
C ALA A 514 -9.98 -25.34 -0.22
N SER A 515 -11.18 -25.43 0.36
CA SER A 515 -12.42 -24.87 -0.22
C SER A 515 -12.50 -23.35 -0.18
N THR A 516 -11.72 -22.69 0.68
CA THR A 516 -11.67 -21.23 0.79
C THR A 516 -10.46 -20.63 0.07
N GLN A 517 -9.57 -21.45 -0.52
CA GLN A 517 -8.39 -20.99 -1.24
C GLN A 517 -8.60 -20.91 -2.75
N ILE A 518 -7.70 -20.21 -3.43
CA ILE A 518 -7.61 -20.22 -4.89
C ILE A 518 -7.36 -21.63 -5.43
N ASP A 519 -7.97 -21.95 -6.57
CA ASP A 519 -7.60 -23.11 -7.36
C ASP A 519 -6.48 -22.72 -8.32
N LYS A 520 -5.26 -23.16 -8.02
CA LYS A 520 -4.05 -22.86 -8.83
C LYS A 520 -4.11 -23.42 -10.25
N THR A 521 -5.07 -24.31 -10.56
CA THR A 521 -5.29 -24.85 -11.90
C THR A 521 -6.22 -23.97 -12.75
N VAL A 522 -6.87 -22.97 -12.16
CA VAL A 522 -7.75 -22.04 -12.85
C VAL A 522 -6.93 -20.87 -13.41
N GLN A 523 -7.07 -20.63 -14.71
CA GLN A 523 -6.57 -19.43 -15.37
C GLN A 523 -7.76 -18.52 -15.68
N VAL A 524 -7.74 -17.29 -15.17
CA VAL A 524 -8.78 -16.32 -15.47
C VAL A 524 -8.56 -15.82 -16.89
N THR A 525 -9.57 -15.92 -17.75
CA THR A 525 -9.47 -15.50 -19.15
C THR A 525 -10.58 -14.53 -19.50
N LEU A 526 -10.24 -13.55 -20.33
CA LEU A 526 -11.19 -12.59 -20.92
C LEU A 526 -10.94 -12.53 -22.42
N ASP A 527 -12.02 -12.63 -23.20
CA ASP A 527 -11.96 -12.67 -24.67
C ASP A 527 -10.94 -13.69 -25.21
N GLY A 528 -10.83 -14.84 -24.52
CA GLY A 528 -9.92 -15.94 -24.88
C GLY A 528 -8.44 -15.71 -24.53
N LYS A 529 -8.11 -14.63 -23.80
CA LYS A 529 -6.74 -14.33 -23.35
C LYS A 529 -6.62 -14.44 -21.83
N PRO A 530 -5.49 -14.95 -21.30
CA PRO A 530 -5.21 -14.88 -19.87
C PRO A 530 -5.22 -13.44 -19.38
N LEU A 531 -5.95 -13.18 -18.30
CA LEU A 531 -5.87 -11.91 -17.59
C LEU A 531 -4.64 -11.96 -16.69
N VAL A 532 -3.68 -11.06 -16.89
CA VAL A 532 -2.42 -11.01 -16.14
C VAL A 532 -2.11 -9.58 -15.74
N ARG A 533 -1.49 -9.43 -14.57
CA ARG A 533 -0.89 -8.18 -14.14
C ARG A 533 0.36 -7.86 -14.98
N PRO A 534 0.85 -6.62 -14.98
CA PRO A 534 2.09 -6.24 -15.68
C PRO A 534 3.31 -7.08 -15.28
N ASP A 535 3.34 -7.60 -14.06
CA ASP A 535 4.40 -8.48 -13.54
C ASP A 535 4.20 -9.98 -13.91
N GLY A 536 3.18 -10.30 -14.71
CA GLY A 536 2.87 -11.64 -15.18
C GLY A 536 2.00 -12.49 -14.24
N ARG A 537 1.65 -12.00 -13.03
CA ARG A 537 0.80 -12.74 -12.10
C ARG A 537 -0.68 -12.76 -12.53
N GLN A 538 -1.37 -13.86 -12.26
CA GLN A 538 -2.82 -13.98 -12.44
C GLN A 538 -3.59 -13.28 -11.29
N PRO A 539 -4.86 -12.89 -11.50
CA PRO A 539 -5.77 -12.59 -10.40
C PRO A 539 -5.82 -13.76 -9.41
N ALA A 540 -5.71 -13.47 -8.12
CA ALA A 540 -5.66 -14.47 -7.06
C ALA A 540 -6.55 -14.01 -5.89
N PHE A 541 -7.83 -14.36 -5.99
CA PHE A 541 -8.84 -14.02 -4.99
C PHE A 541 -9.40 -15.33 -4.40
N ALA A 542 -9.29 -15.45 -3.08
CA ALA A 542 -9.73 -16.61 -2.32
C ALA A 542 -11.27 -16.63 -2.21
N ALA A 543 -11.84 -17.23 -1.15
CA ALA A 543 -13.29 -17.24 -0.91
C ALA A 543 -13.90 -15.85 -1.12
N ASP A 544 -14.88 -15.73 -1.99
CA ASP A 544 -15.41 -14.44 -2.42
C ASP A 544 -16.94 -14.47 -2.48
N GLY A 545 -17.52 -14.97 -3.57
CA GLY A 545 -18.95 -15.12 -3.71
C GLY A 545 -19.56 -15.95 -2.59
N ILE A 546 -20.64 -15.44 -2.00
CA ILE A 546 -21.36 -16.05 -0.89
C ILE A 546 -22.88 -15.91 -1.04
N ALA A 547 -23.61 -16.98 -0.75
CA ALA A 547 -25.07 -16.98 -0.70
C ALA A 547 -25.55 -17.87 0.44
N ILE A 548 -26.72 -17.58 1.00
CA ILE A 548 -27.34 -18.40 2.05
C ILE A 548 -28.71 -18.88 1.56
N SER A 549 -29.06 -20.14 1.84
CA SER A 549 -30.40 -20.65 1.53
C SER A 549 -31.47 -19.85 2.27
N ASN A 550 -32.68 -19.76 1.69
CA ASN A 550 -33.78 -18.98 2.28
C ASN A 550 -34.19 -19.46 3.68
N ASP A 551 -33.96 -20.73 4.01
CA ASP A 551 -34.18 -21.28 5.35
C ASP A 551 -32.98 -21.08 6.31
N GLY A 552 -31.90 -20.47 5.84
CA GLY A 552 -30.69 -20.18 6.59
C GLY A 552 -29.78 -21.37 6.86
N LYS A 553 -30.12 -22.58 6.41
CA LYS A 553 -29.41 -23.81 6.81
C LYS A 553 -28.15 -24.08 6.01
N THR A 554 -28.06 -23.58 4.78
CA THR A 554 -26.94 -23.87 3.87
C THR A 554 -26.27 -22.58 3.46
N LEU A 555 -24.98 -22.46 3.75
CA LEU A 555 -24.13 -21.42 3.20
C LEU A 555 -23.42 -21.96 1.96
N TYR A 556 -23.57 -21.27 0.84
CA TYR A 556 -22.88 -21.51 -0.42
C TYR A 556 -21.75 -20.50 -0.56
N TYR A 557 -20.59 -20.96 -1.00
CA TYR A 557 -19.45 -20.09 -1.23
C TYR A 557 -18.52 -20.67 -2.27
N GLN A 558 -17.72 -19.81 -2.88
CA GLN A 558 -16.72 -20.18 -3.87
C GLN A 558 -15.56 -19.18 -3.84
N ALA A 559 -14.33 -19.66 -4.09
CA ALA A 559 -13.22 -18.75 -4.39
C ALA A 559 -13.38 -18.15 -5.79
N LEU A 560 -13.18 -16.83 -5.94
CA LEU A 560 -13.34 -16.17 -7.25
C LEU A 560 -12.36 -16.75 -8.26
N THR A 561 -11.09 -16.91 -7.87
CA THR A 561 -10.10 -17.66 -8.65
C THR A 561 -10.27 -19.16 -8.40
N GLY A 562 -11.43 -19.69 -8.76
CA GLY A 562 -11.85 -21.07 -8.53
C GLY A 562 -12.89 -21.53 -9.55
N LYS A 563 -13.22 -22.82 -9.50
CA LYS A 563 -14.22 -23.46 -10.38
C LYS A 563 -15.09 -24.48 -9.64
N THR A 564 -15.15 -24.38 -8.32
CA THR A 564 -15.94 -25.29 -7.48
C THR A 564 -16.84 -24.49 -6.57
N LEU A 565 -18.14 -24.76 -6.65
CA LEU A 565 -19.11 -24.27 -5.70
C LEU A 565 -19.16 -25.21 -4.50
N TYR A 566 -18.91 -24.67 -3.31
CA TYR A 566 -19.00 -25.41 -2.06
C TYR A 566 -20.25 -25.02 -1.28
N SER A 567 -20.64 -25.89 -0.35
CA SER A 567 -21.60 -25.56 0.68
C SER A 567 -21.22 -26.13 2.03
N ILE A 568 -21.77 -25.53 3.09
CA ILE A 568 -21.66 -26.01 4.46
C ILE A 568 -22.97 -25.74 5.20
N ASP A 569 -23.34 -26.65 6.10
CA ASP A 569 -24.46 -26.44 7.01
C ASP A 569 -24.08 -25.33 8.02
N THR A 570 -24.90 -24.28 8.12
CA THR A 570 -24.63 -23.14 9.02
C THR A 570 -24.58 -23.55 10.49
N ALA A 571 -25.20 -24.68 10.86
CA ALA A 571 -25.08 -25.29 12.19
C ALA A 571 -23.64 -25.71 12.53
N LYS A 572 -22.78 -25.91 11.53
CA LYS A 572 -21.36 -26.25 11.68
C LYS A 572 -20.47 -25.02 11.81
N LEU A 573 -20.96 -23.84 11.44
CA LEU A 573 -20.27 -22.56 11.56
C LEU A 573 -20.52 -21.89 12.92
N ARG A 574 -20.66 -22.68 13.99
CA ARG A 574 -20.82 -22.19 15.37
C ARG A 574 -19.51 -22.30 16.15
N PRO A 575 -19.21 -21.38 17.08
CA PRO A 575 -17.92 -21.29 17.75
C PRO A 575 -17.51 -22.56 18.49
N GLU A 576 -18.45 -23.36 18.98
CA GLU A 576 -18.23 -24.62 19.69
C GLU A 576 -17.86 -25.81 18.79
N VAL A 577 -18.05 -25.70 17.47
CA VAL A 577 -17.73 -26.76 16.51
C VAL A 577 -16.23 -26.72 16.19
N SER A 578 -15.56 -27.88 16.22
CA SER A 578 -14.12 -27.93 15.93
C SER A 578 -13.82 -27.62 14.45
N GLU A 579 -12.62 -27.12 14.15
CA GLU A 579 -12.18 -26.92 12.75
C GLU A 579 -12.18 -28.22 11.95
N ALA A 580 -11.87 -29.36 12.58
CA ALA A 580 -11.93 -30.67 11.92
C ALA A 580 -13.37 -31.03 11.51
N ASP A 581 -14.35 -30.79 12.39
CA ASP A 581 -15.76 -31.04 12.09
C ASP A 581 -16.32 -30.06 11.06
N ARG A 582 -15.86 -28.80 11.05
CA ARG A 582 -16.17 -27.81 10.01
C ARG A 582 -15.66 -28.28 8.65
N ALA A 583 -14.38 -28.67 8.59
CA ALA A 583 -13.75 -29.17 7.37
C ALA A 583 -14.47 -30.41 6.83
N ALA A 584 -14.80 -31.37 7.70
CA ALA A 584 -15.54 -32.59 7.32
C ALA A 584 -16.99 -32.32 6.85
N ALA A 585 -17.56 -31.17 7.23
CA ALA A 585 -18.90 -30.78 6.84
C ALA A 585 -18.97 -30.04 5.48
N VAL A 586 -17.83 -29.63 4.91
CA VAL A 586 -17.78 -28.98 3.61
C VAL A 586 -18.21 -29.98 2.53
N ARG A 587 -19.15 -29.56 1.68
CA ARG A 587 -19.65 -30.35 0.56
C ARG A 587 -19.34 -29.64 -0.75
N THR A 588 -18.87 -30.40 -1.74
CA THR A 588 -18.87 -29.93 -3.13
C THR A 588 -20.30 -29.99 -3.66
N VAL A 589 -20.80 -28.86 -4.15
CA VAL A 589 -22.12 -28.79 -4.81
C VAL A 589 -21.98 -29.21 -6.26
N THR A 590 -21.13 -28.51 -7.02
CA THR A 590 -20.83 -28.83 -8.42
C THR A 590 -19.55 -28.10 -8.89
N GLN A 591 -19.04 -28.47 -10.06
CA GLN A 591 -18.06 -27.66 -10.78
C GLN A 591 -18.77 -26.52 -11.52
N THR A 592 -18.15 -25.36 -11.51
CA THR A 592 -18.66 -24.11 -12.06
C THR A 592 -17.60 -23.47 -12.96
N HIS A 593 -17.40 -22.18 -12.83
CA HIS A 593 -16.54 -21.28 -13.58
C HIS A 593 -16.05 -20.21 -12.61
N VAL A 594 -15.12 -19.35 -13.04
CA VAL A 594 -14.74 -18.14 -12.28
C VAL A 594 -16.00 -17.31 -12.04
N ALA A 595 -16.37 -17.13 -10.78
CA ALA A 595 -17.57 -16.42 -10.37
C ALA A 595 -17.20 -15.41 -9.28
N ASP A 596 -17.79 -14.22 -9.37
CA ASP A 596 -17.62 -13.17 -8.38
C ASP A 596 -18.78 -13.28 -7.38
N GLY A 597 -19.84 -12.47 -7.50
CA GLY A 597 -21.02 -12.59 -6.65
C GLY A 597 -21.90 -13.84 -6.83
N LEU A 598 -22.46 -14.26 -5.70
CA LEU A 598 -23.51 -15.28 -5.60
C LEU A 598 -24.77 -14.68 -4.96
N TRP A 599 -25.95 -15.17 -5.37
CA TRP A 599 -27.21 -14.74 -4.79
C TRP A 599 -28.25 -15.85 -4.73
N MET A 600 -28.80 -16.09 -3.54
CA MET A 600 -30.00 -16.92 -3.40
C MET A 600 -31.23 -16.04 -3.53
N SER A 601 -32.00 -16.22 -4.59
CA SER A 601 -33.25 -15.47 -4.76
C SER A 601 -34.35 -15.92 -3.81
N ARG A 602 -35.35 -15.08 -3.60
CA ARG A 602 -36.57 -15.41 -2.84
C ARG A 602 -37.30 -16.64 -3.40
N ALA A 603 -37.16 -16.91 -4.70
CA ALA A 603 -37.71 -18.11 -5.36
C ALA A 603 -36.89 -19.40 -5.12
N GLY A 604 -35.74 -19.32 -4.44
CA GLY A 604 -34.87 -20.46 -4.17
C GLY A 604 -33.93 -20.81 -5.33
N VAL A 605 -33.71 -19.87 -6.26
CA VAL A 605 -32.74 -20.02 -7.36
C VAL A 605 -31.42 -19.37 -6.95
N LEU A 606 -30.33 -20.14 -7.01
CA LEU A 606 -28.97 -19.66 -6.79
C LEU A 606 -28.39 -19.10 -8.10
N TYR A 607 -28.15 -17.79 -8.13
CA TYR A 607 -27.51 -17.08 -9.23
C TYR A 607 -25.99 -16.96 -8.99
N LEU A 608 -25.25 -16.95 -10.09
CA LEU A 608 -23.80 -16.78 -10.14
C LEU A 608 -23.48 -15.75 -11.23
N THR A 609 -22.56 -14.84 -10.94
CA THR A 609 -21.94 -14.01 -11.98
C THR A 609 -20.90 -14.83 -12.77
N SER A 610 -20.58 -14.37 -13.97
CA SER A 610 -19.54 -14.96 -14.80
C SER A 610 -18.76 -13.86 -15.53
N PRO A 611 -17.65 -13.38 -14.93
CA PRO A 611 -16.82 -12.34 -15.54
C PRO A 611 -16.21 -12.74 -16.88
N THR A 612 -15.87 -14.02 -17.05
CA THR A 612 -15.08 -14.51 -18.20
C THR A 612 -15.86 -14.55 -19.51
N ASP A 613 -17.20 -14.63 -19.46
CA ASP A 613 -18.08 -14.70 -20.63
C ASP A 613 -19.23 -13.68 -20.60
N TYR A 614 -19.15 -12.67 -19.73
CA TYR A 614 -20.11 -11.56 -19.61
C TYR A 614 -21.56 -12.04 -19.38
N SER A 615 -21.74 -13.01 -18.47
CA SER A 615 -23.04 -13.65 -18.26
C SER A 615 -23.47 -13.72 -16.80
N ILE A 616 -24.78 -13.84 -16.62
CA ILE A 616 -25.42 -14.27 -15.39
C ILE A 616 -25.86 -15.72 -15.58
N LYS A 617 -25.58 -16.57 -14.60
CA LYS A 617 -25.94 -17.98 -14.61
C LYS A 617 -26.75 -18.36 -13.37
N ARG A 618 -27.38 -19.53 -13.40
CA ARG A 618 -28.09 -20.11 -12.26
C ARG A 618 -27.71 -21.58 -12.07
N LEU A 619 -27.80 -22.05 -10.84
CA LEU A 619 -27.75 -23.48 -10.55
C LEU A 619 -29.10 -24.13 -10.91
N ASN A 620 -29.08 -25.20 -11.71
CA ASN A 620 -30.22 -26.06 -12.00
C ASN A 620 -29.87 -27.51 -11.64
N GLY A 621 -30.25 -27.95 -10.44
CA GLY A 621 -29.80 -29.23 -9.91
C GLY A 621 -28.27 -29.26 -9.75
N ALA A 622 -27.59 -30.10 -10.52
CA ALA A 622 -26.13 -30.22 -10.52
C ALA A 622 -25.44 -29.45 -11.65
N THR A 623 -26.18 -28.81 -12.55
CA THR A 623 -25.63 -28.07 -13.69
C THR A 623 -25.76 -26.57 -13.51
N VAL A 624 -24.93 -25.80 -14.22
CA VAL A 624 -25.00 -24.34 -14.28
C VAL A 624 -25.55 -23.92 -15.65
N GLU A 625 -26.64 -23.16 -15.66
CA GLU A 625 -27.32 -22.69 -16.86
C GLU A 625 -27.17 -21.19 -17.03
N THR A 626 -26.88 -20.74 -18.24
CA THR A 626 -26.85 -19.31 -18.57
C THR A 626 -28.26 -18.73 -18.55
N VAL A 627 -28.46 -17.68 -17.75
CA VAL A 627 -29.69 -16.90 -17.69
C VAL A 627 -29.68 -15.84 -18.79
N LEU A 628 -28.62 -15.03 -18.84
CA LEU A 628 -28.43 -14.03 -19.88
C LEU A 628 -26.94 -13.76 -20.12
N THR A 629 -26.62 -13.33 -21.34
CA THR A 629 -25.27 -12.91 -21.75
C THR A 629 -25.38 -11.56 -22.43
N ASP A 630 -24.58 -10.60 -21.98
CA ASP A 630 -24.52 -9.25 -22.55
C ASP A 630 -23.14 -8.65 -22.25
N ARG A 631 -22.42 -8.17 -23.27
CA ARG A 631 -21.07 -7.60 -23.10
C ARG A 631 -21.02 -6.37 -22.18
N ARG A 632 -22.16 -5.74 -21.93
CA ARG A 632 -22.28 -4.65 -20.94
C ARG A 632 -22.10 -5.16 -19.51
N LEU A 633 -22.27 -6.45 -19.24
CA LEU A 633 -21.90 -7.10 -17.97
C LEU A 633 -20.38 -7.29 -17.89
N ARG A 634 -19.64 -6.19 -18.00
CA ARG A 634 -18.18 -6.20 -17.96
C ARG A 634 -17.72 -6.40 -16.52
N TRP A 635 -17.43 -7.67 -16.21
CA TRP A 635 -17.22 -8.19 -14.85
C TRP A 635 -18.44 -7.94 -13.96
N PRO A 636 -19.51 -8.75 -14.10
CA PRO A 636 -20.64 -8.66 -13.21
C PRO A 636 -20.18 -9.10 -11.81
N ASP A 637 -20.43 -8.25 -10.82
CA ASP A 637 -19.83 -8.35 -9.49
C ASP A 637 -20.90 -8.78 -8.47
N THR A 638 -21.65 -7.83 -7.93
CA THR A 638 -22.60 -8.08 -6.84
C THR A 638 -24.05 -8.06 -7.32
N PHE A 639 -24.89 -8.94 -6.73
CA PHE A 639 -26.33 -8.97 -6.96
C PHE A 639 -27.13 -8.30 -5.84
N SER A 640 -28.35 -7.88 -6.18
CA SER A 640 -29.43 -7.65 -5.21
C SER A 640 -30.79 -7.94 -5.83
N GLU A 641 -31.80 -8.20 -5.01
CA GLU A 641 -33.16 -8.55 -5.48
C GLU A 641 -34.20 -7.62 -4.87
N ALA A 642 -35.02 -7.00 -5.73
CA ALA A 642 -36.16 -6.21 -5.30
C ALA A 642 -37.33 -7.10 -4.86
N LYS A 643 -38.29 -6.51 -4.14
CA LYS A 643 -39.49 -7.21 -3.66
C LYS A 643 -40.34 -7.85 -4.77
N ASP A 644 -40.32 -7.29 -5.97
CA ASP A 644 -41.03 -7.82 -7.15
C ASP A 644 -40.24 -8.92 -7.90
N GLY A 645 -39.07 -9.31 -7.37
CA GLY A 645 -38.17 -10.29 -7.95
C GLY A 645 -37.21 -9.71 -9.00
N THR A 646 -37.27 -8.42 -9.31
CA THR A 646 -36.29 -7.80 -10.23
C THR A 646 -34.89 -7.94 -9.65
N MET A 647 -33.99 -8.53 -10.43
CA MET A 647 -32.60 -8.69 -10.06
C MET A 647 -31.78 -7.48 -10.52
N TYR A 648 -30.84 -7.07 -9.69
CA TYR A 648 -29.89 -5.99 -9.95
C TYR A 648 -28.47 -6.56 -9.92
N VAL A 649 -27.59 -6.03 -10.76
CA VAL A 649 -26.19 -6.43 -10.81
C VAL A 649 -25.30 -5.27 -11.22
N THR A 650 -24.20 -5.08 -10.49
CA THR A 650 -23.13 -4.14 -10.85
C THR A 650 -22.21 -4.74 -11.91
N ALA A 651 -21.72 -3.90 -12.81
CA ALA A 651 -20.57 -4.24 -13.65
C ALA A 651 -19.36 -3.46 -13.12
N SER A 652 -18.41 -4.15 -12.48
CA SER A 652 -17.32 -3.49 -11.74
C SER A 652 -16.10 -3.18 -12.59
N HIS A 653 -15.99 -3.76 -13.80
CA HIS A 653 -14.88 -3.48 -14.71
C HIS A 653 -13.48 -3.72 -14.09
N ILE A 654 -13.33 -4.69 -13.18
CA ILE A 654 -12.03 -4.98 -12.52
C ILE A 654 -10.90 -5.20 -13.54
N GLN A 655 -11.17 -5.82 -14.68
CA GLN A 655 -10.20 -6.03 -15.76
C GLN A 655 -9.69 -4.74 -16.41
N ASP A 656 -10.43 -3.64 -16.31
CA ASP A 656 -10.06 -2.35 -16.90
C ASP A 656 -9.18 -1.51 -15.97
N THR A 657 -8.96 -1.98 -14.74
CA THR A 657 -8.09 -1.31 -13.77
C THR A 657 -6.64 -1.30 -14.23
N ASN A 658 -5.88 -0.33 -13.70
CA ASN A 658 -4.44 -0.26 -13.90
C ASN A 658 -3.69 -1.50 -13.39
N TRP A 659 -4.33 -2.35 -12.57
CA TRP A 659 -3.81 -3.65 -12.15
C TRP A 659 -3.61 -4.61 -13.33
N PHE A 660 -4.43 -4.52 -14.37
CA PHE A 660 -4.43 -5.45 -15.51
C PHE A 660 -4.29 -4.75 -16.87
N THR A 661 -4.66 -3.47 -16.96
CA THR A 661 -4.60 -2.66 -18.17
C THR A 661 -3.62 -1.49 -17.96
N PRO A 662 -2.32 -1.65 -18.33
CA PRO A 662 -1.35 -0.58 -18.22
C PRO A 662 -1.82 0.71 -18.90
N GLY A 663 -1.68 1.85 -18.21
CA GLY A 663 -2.09 3.16 -18.71
C GLY A 663 -3.59 3.48 -18.55
N ALA A 664 -4.39 2.57 -17.98
CA ALA A 664 -5.77 2.87 -17.60
C ALA A 664 -5.82 4.03 -16.58
N PRO A 665 -6.85 4.91 -16.67
CA PRO A 665 -7.05 5.95 -15.67
C PRO A 665 -7.33 5.35 -14.28
N PRO A 666 -6.95 6.04 -13.19
CA PRO A 666 -7.28 5.61 -11.82
C PRO A 666 -8.79 5.40 -11.59
N SER A 667 -9.62 6.28 -12.15
CA SER A 667 -11.08 6.25 -12.04
C SER A 667 -11.68 5.55 -13.27
N ILE A 668 -12.55 4.57 -13.04
CA ILE A 668 -13.19 3.78 -14.09
C ILE A 668 -14.70 3.97 -14.01
N ARG A 669 -15.31 4.24 -15.16
CA ARG A 669 -16.76 4.34 -15.26
C ARG A 669 -17.40 2.97 -15.24
N THR A 670 -18.37 2.77 -14.36
CA THR A 670 -19.11 1.51 -14.18
C THR A 670 -20.60 1.73 -14.28
N GLN A 671 -21.37 0.64 -14.34
CA GLN A 671 -22.82 0.69 -14.46
C GLN A 671 -23.51 -0.24 -13.47
N LEU A 672 -24.74 0.12 -13.15
CA LEU A 672 -25.71 -0.75 -12.50
C LEU A 672 -26.76 -1.18 -13.52
N PHE A 673 -27.04 -2.48 -13.57
CA PHE A 673 -28.07 -3.05 -14.44
C PHE A 673 -29.17 -3.75 -13.63
N SER A 674 -30.31 -3.95 -14.26
CA SER A 674 -31.38 -4.83 -13.79
C SER A 674 -31.87 -5.78 -14.87
N PHE A 675 -32.42 -6.92 -14.45
CA PHE A 675 -32.99 -7.94 -15.32
C PHE A 675 -34.16 -8.67 -14.63
N PRO A 676 -35.13 -9.21 -15.39
CA PRO A 676 -36.27 -9.91 -14.81
C PRO A 676 -35.82 -11.22 -14.13
N PRO A 677 -36.50 -11.65 -13.06
CA PRO A 677 -36.21 -12.93 -12.43
C PRO A 677 -36.49 -14.09 -13.39
N VAL A 678 -35.75 -15.18 -13.20
CA VAL A 678 -36.10 -16.46 -13.82
C VAL A 678 -37.24 -17.11 -13.02
N LYS A 679 -38.28 -17.54 -13.73
CA LYS A 679 -39.46 -18.20 -13.15
C LYS A 679 -39.20 -19.67 -12.84
#